data_AF-A0A4Z2GL31-F1
#
_entry.id   AF-A0A4Z2GL31-F1
#
_cell.length_a   1.000
_cell.length_b   1.000
_cell.length_c   1.000
_cell.angle_alpha   90.00
_cell.angle_beta   90.00
_cell.angle_gamma   90.00
#
_symmetry.space_group_name_H-M   'P 1'
#
loop_
_entity.id
_entity.type
_entity.pdbx_description
1 polymer ?
#
loop_
_entity_poly.entity_id
_entity_poly.type
_entity_poly.pdbx_seq_one_letter_code
_entity_poly.pdbx_strand_id
1 'polypeptide(L)'
;MLFSEVESINREMAPEYTEDQDEEFQDGWQFRPPPRGVTSSEEYTLCKRYLEQGLCRYGAQCTSAHSQEELMEWQKRYASRLIRLKQHQESKHFTENYMENLIEKWMNSLSPEKVLSDYLEGVNVETSSSLSVTVATKKSAHSWTFSFLCKPARKLFRIALLYDAHRPHFFITGVSSGERLQALPNGCQEWTPGEETGVATDNGLDHCLYKVAVGFSTEIFGTFRQTVVFDFGSEPVLMKRIMVDAASIEDLEHLMAARQQLLVTAKRWDSSCKTIVEFCPNETMADLERSLLTRYQIPLSADQLFTQSVLDKTLTKENYMARLHDLLYIEEIAQYKEVSKFNIKVNLQLVTSFMLTGISVGAKYAQNGQLFARFKLTETLSEDTLAGRLVMTKVNSVLLLPFGREGVSSHPPPGVKERVYEAVIEEKTKDYIFLRICKNCCDELGLLPDRELQVELQFQLNRLPLCEMHYALDRTKENGILFPDIGMIPTIPWSPNRQWDEQLDPRLNAKQKEAILAITTPVTIPLPPILIIGPYGTGKTFTLAQAVKHILRQDSSRVLICTHSNSAADLYIKDYLHPYVEAGNAHARPLRVYFRNRWVKTVHPLVQQYCLISNTHVNFRMPTKEDILRHRVVVVTLSTSQYLCQLDLEPGLFSHILLDEAAQAMECETIMPFALASRSTRIVLAGDHMQLSPFVYSEFARERNLHVSLLDRLYEHYPAEYPCRILLCENYRSHEAIISYTSELFYDGKLMASGKQPSHKDFYPLTFFTARGEDVQEKNSTAYYNNAEVFEIVERVEELRKKWPVSWGKLDDTSIGVVSPYADQVFRIRAELRKKRMHEISVERVLNVQGKQFRVLFLSTVRTRHTCKHKQTAIKRKEQLVEDSTEDLDYGFLSNYKLLNTAITRAQSLVAVVGDPIALCSVGRCRKFWEHFISICYQNSSLHGITYEQIKSQLEALELKKTYVLNPLAPEFIPRALRPMLGHHSSSQALHPHHHPHPQHIQPVSNKQGSQQQQQQQQQQQQQQQQQQQQQQQQQQQQQQQQQQQQSPPKVRCFRLDEPQWKESLFPSTSFIMCFFNMGFHNPDTKL
;
A
#
# COMPACT_ATOMS: atom_id res chain seq x y z
N MET A 1 -20.39 -41.73 -63.87
CA MET A 1 -20.46 -40.32 -63.44
C MET A 1 -19.49 -40.18 -62.28
N LEU A 2 -18.52 -39.29 -62.18
CA LEU A 2 -17.84 -38.32 -63.08
C LEU A 2 -16.40 -38.26 -62.47
N PHE A 3 -15.24 -38.33 -63.15
CA PHE A 3 -14.80 -38.08 -64.53
C PHE A 3 -14.84 -36.61 -64.99
N SER A 4 -13.68 -36.14 -65.51
CA SER A 4 -13.33 -34.82 -66.07
C SER A 4 -13.53 -33.58 -65.17
N GLU A 5 -12.76 -32.48 -65.29
CA GLU A 5 -11.53 -32.11 -66.05
C GLU A 5 -10.71 -31.16 -65.11
N VAL A 6 -9.38 -30.99 -65.04
CA VAL A 6 -8.16 -31.20 -65.88
C VAL A 6 -7.46 -29.86 -66.19
N GLU A 7 -6.14 -29.80 -65.93
CA GLU A 7 -5.08 -28.88 -66.43
C GLU A 7 -5.18 -27.35 -66.32
N SER A 8 -4.08 -26.75 -65.81
CA SER A 8 -3.21 -25.71 -66.43
C SER A 8 -2.59 -24.79 -65.35
N ILE A 9 -1.29 -24.85 -65.01
CA ILE A 9 -0.05 -24.53 -65.76
C ILE A 9 0.28 -23.03 -65.76
N ASN A 10 1.40 -22.64 -65.10
CA ASN A 10 2.10 -21.34 -65.18
C ASN A 10 1.32 -20.11 -64.62
N ARG A 11 1.88 -18.95 -64.22
CA ARG A 11 3.22 -18.31 -64.03
C ARG A 11 2.97 -17.07 -63.10
N GLU A 12 3.88 -16.28 -62.52
CA GLU A 12 5.34 -16.05 -62.68
C GLU A 12 5.92 -15.38 -61.39
N MET A 13 7.15 -15.72 -61.01
CA MET A 13 8.21 -14.91 -60.33
C MET A 13 7.90 -13.87 -59.20
N ALA A 14 8.28 -14.22 -57.95
CA ALA A 14 9.31 -13.60 -57.07
C ALA A 14 9.48 -12.06 -56.86
N PRO A 15 10.12 -11.59 -55.76
CA PRO A 15 10.20 -12.14 -54.38
C PRO A 15 9.91 -11.10 -53.27
N GLU A 16 9.54 -11.54 -52.06
CA GLU A 16 9.53 -10.70 -50.84
C GLU A 16 10.47 -11.26 -49.75
N TYR A 17 10.96 -10.38 -48.88
CA TYR A 17 11.87 -10.72 -47.76
C TYR A 17 11.07 -11.05 -46.49
N THR A 18 11.01 -12.33 -46.13
CA THR A 18 10.40 -12.81 -44.87
C THR A 18 11.24 -13.93 -44.25
N GLU A 19 12.21 -13.58 -43.42
CA GLU A 19 12.88 -14.49 -42.48
C GLU A 19 12.99 -13.78 -41.12
N ASP A 20 12.09 -14.12 -40.19
CA ASP A 20 12.20 -13.89 -38.72
C ASP A 20 10.92 -14.30 -37.94
N GLN A 21 9.81 -14.66 -38.61
CA GLN A 21 8.54 -15.02 -37.95
C GLN A 21 8.15 -16.52 -38.02
N ASP A 22 8.73 -17.32 -38.92
CA ASP A 22 8.27 -18.71 -39.15
C ASP A 22 8.90 -19.79 -38.23
N GLU A 23 9.91 -19.47 -37.42
CA GLU A 23 10.55 -20.47 -36.52
C GLU A 23 9.72 -20.85 -35.26
N GLU A 24 8.70 -20.06 -34.86
CA GLU A 24 7.87 -20.44 -33.69
C GLU A 24 6.81 -21.53 -34.01
N PHE A 25 6.61 -21.91 -35.28
CA PHE A 25 5.56 -22.85 -35.70
C PHE A 25 5.96 -24.33 -35.84
N GLN A 26 7.15 -24.74 -35.37
CA GLN A 26 7.64 -26.13 -35.48
C GLN A 26 7.56 -27.01 -34.22
N ASP A 27 7.20 -26.48 -33.05
CA ASP A 27 7.24 -27.22 -31.77
C ASP A 27 5.87 -27.76 -31.28
N GLY A 28 4.75 -27.36 -31.91
CA GLY A 28 3.41 -27.92 -31.68
C GLY A 28 2.78 -27.68 -30.30
N TRP A 29 3.19 -26.62 -29.58
CA TRP A 29 2.67 -26.27 -28.25
C TRP A 29 1.17 -25.90 -28.25
N GLN A 30 0.44 -26.27 -27.20
CA GLN A 30 -1.03 -26.19 -27.14
C GLN A 30 -1.58 -25.15 -26.16
N PHE A 31 -0.78 -24.67 -25.19
CA PHE A 31 -1.23 -23.71 -24.17
C PHE A 31 -0.66 -22.30 -24.38
N ARG A 32 -1.11 -21.32 -23.56
CA ARG A 32 -0.57 -19.94 -23.58
C ARG A 32 0.87 -19.91 -23.03
N PRO A 33 1.71 -18.92 -23.41
CA PRO A 33 3.10 -18.87 -22.96
C PRO A 33 3.24 -18.57 -21.45
N PRO A 34 4.28 -19.12 -20.78
CA PRO A 34 4.53 -18.88 -19.36
C PRO A 34 4.92 -17.41 -19.04
N PRO A 35 4.67 -16.94 -17.79
CA PRO A 35 5.09 -15.62 -17.34
C PRO A 35 6.60 -15.35 -17.50
N ARG A 36 6.92 -14.11 -17.90
CA ARG A 36 8.31 -13.60 -17.93
C ARG A 36 8.80 -13.26 -16.51
N GLY A 37 10.10 -13.41 -16.28
CA GLY A 37 10.75 -13.10 -15.01
C GLY A 37 10.65 -14.19 -13.92
N VAL A 38 10.50 -15.45 -14.33
CA VAL A 38 10.53 -16.66 -13.48
C VAL A 38 11.93 -17.30 -13.53
N THR A 39 12.49 -17.66 -12.38
CA THR A 39 13.91 -18.09 -12.22
C THR A 39 14.12 -19.59 -11.96
N SER A 40 13.05 -20.39 -11.88
CA SER A 40 13.12 -21.85 -11.70
C SER A 40 11.86 -22.52 -12.24
N SER A 41 11.93 -23.82 -12.55
CA SER A 41 10.78 -24.62 -12.98
C SER A 41 9.74 -24.84 -11.86
N GLU A 42 10.14 -24.63 -10.61
CA GLU A 42 9.35 -24.85 -9.40
C GLU A 42 8.51 -23.61 -9.02
N GLU A 43 8.84 -22.43 -9.55
CA GLU A 43 8.08 -21.18 -9.39
C GLU A 43 6.75 -21.17 -10.19
N TYR A 44 6.60 -22.03 -11.20
CA TYR A 44 5.32 -22.18 -11.89
C TYR A 44 4.32 -22.92 -10.98
N THR A 45 3.20 -22.28 -10.69
CA THR A 45 2.18 -22.77 -9.75
C THR A 45 0.85 -23.00 -10.44
N LEU A 46 0.01 -23.86 -9.86
CA LEU A 46 -1.39 -24.00 -10.28
C LEU A 46 -2.26 -22.88 -9.69
N CYS A 47 -3.22 -22.39 -10.47
CA CYS A 47 -4.21 -21.43 -10.03
C CYS A 47 -5.26 -22.15 -9.17
N LYS A 48 -5.05 -22.19 -7.85
CA LYS A 48 -5.98 -22.80 -6.88
C LYS A 48 -7.44 -22.38 -7.12
N ARG A 49 -7.69 -21.09 -7.38
CA ARG A 49 -9.05 -20.58 -7.66
C ARG A 49 -9.68 -21.21 -8.91
N TYR A 50 -8.91 -21.43 -9.98
CA TYR A 50 -9.41 -22.11 -11.18
C TYR A 50 -9.70 -23.59 -10.91
N LEU A 51 -8.85 -24.28 -10.14
CA LEU A 51 -9.07 -25.68 -9.74
C LEU A 51 -10.26 -25.86 -8.80
N GLU A 52 -10.47 -24.93 -7.87
CA GLU A 52 -11.52 -24.98 -6.84
C GLU A 52 -12.88 -24.46 -7.33
N GLN A 53 -12.90 -23.56 -8.32
CA GLN A 53 -14.10 -22.81 -8.73
C GLN A 53 -14.38 -22.85 -10.24
N GLY A 54 -13.52 -23.49 -11.05
CA GLY A 54 -13.63 -23.54 -12.52
C GLY A 54 -13.40 -22.19 -13.22
N LEU A 55 -13.07 -21.13 -12.47
CA LEU A 55 -13.05 -19.75 -12.92
C LEU A 55 -11.85 -19.00 -12.32
N CYS A 56 -11.16 -18.20 -13.14
CA CYS A 56 -10.07 -17.34 -12.73
C CYS A 56 -10.36 -15.89 -13.14
N ARG A 57 -10.26 -14.96 -12.18
CA ARG A 57 -10.50 -13.51 -12.35
C ARG A 57 -9.49 -12.79 -13.28
N TYR A 58 -8.51 -13.50 -13.82
CA TYR A 58 -7.44 -12.96 -14.65
C TYR A 58 -7.35 -13.59 -16.05
N GLY A 59 -8.22 -14.57 -16.37
CA GLY A 59 -8.25 -15.23 -17.67
C GLY A 59 -6.85 -15.64 -18.18
N ALA A 60 -6.54 -15.27 -19.43
CA ALA A 60 -5.25 -15.54 -20.06
C ALA A 60 -4.04 -14.87 -19.35
N GLN A 61 -4.26 -13.80 -18.57
CA GLN A 61 -3.20 -13.01 -17.93
C GLN A 61 -2.74 -13.58 -16.57
N CYS A 62 -3.42 -14.62 -16.05
CA CYS A 62 -3.07 -15.26 -14.77
C CYS A 62 -1.61 -15.75 -14.74
N THR A 63 -0.86 -15.46 -13.67
CA THR A 63 0.54 -15.91 -13.51
C THR A 63 0.69 -17.37 -13.08
N SER A 64 -0.41 -18.07 -12.82
CA SER A 64 -0.45 -19.49 -12.48
C SER A 64 -1.17 -20.27 -13.57
N ALA A 65 -0.78 -21.53 -13.76
CA ALA A 65 -1.37 -22.42 -14.74
C ALA A 65 -2.80 -22.84 -14.31
N HIS A 66 -3.73 -22.89 -15.27
CA HIS A 66 -5.13 -23.27 -15.05
C HIS A 66 -5.34 -24.79 -15.10
N SER A 67 -4.40 -25.54 -15.66
CA SER A 67 -4.41 -27.01 -15.64
C SER A 67 -3.02 -27.60 -15.39
N GLN A 68 -2.97 -28.89 -15.09
CA GLN A 68 -1.72 -29.61 -14.84
C GLN A 68 -0.91 -29.80 -16.14
N GLU A 69 -1.59 -29.90 -17.27
CA GLU A 69 -1.03 -30.00 -18.62
C GLU A 69 -0.39 -28.67 -19.04
N GLU A 70 -1.06 -27.54 -18.78
CA GLU A 70 -0.50 -26.20 -18.97
C GLU A 70 0.75 -25.99 -18.09
N LEU A 71 0.71 -26.42 -16.82
CA LEU A 71 1.87 -26.34 -15.92
C LEU A 71 3.06 -27.16 -16.44
N MET A 72 2.81 -28.41 -16.88
CA MET A 72 3.85 -29.25 -17.46
C MET A 72 4.40 -28.68 -18.77
N GLU A 73 3.58 -28.04 -19.61
CA GLU A 73 4.05 -27.38 -20.81
C GLU A 73 4.89 -26.14 -20.50
N TRP A 74 4.50 -25.33 -19.50
CA TRP A 74 5.30 -24.19 -19.02
C TRP A 74 6.67 -24.64 -18.50
N GLN A 75 6.70 -25.70 -17.69
CA GLN A 75 7.93 -26.31 -17.19
C GLN A 75 8.79 -26.89 -18.31
N LYS A 76 8.18 -27.50 -19.34
CA LYS A 76 8.89 -28.05 -20.51
C LYS A 76 9.47 -26.93 -21.40
N ARG A 77 8.72 -25.84 -21.66
CA ARG A 77 9.23 -24.64 -22.36
C ARG A 77 10.38 -23.98 -21.60
N TYR A 78 10.33 -23.96 -20.26
CA TYR A 78 11.42 -23.49 -19.41
C TYR A 78 12.66 -24.41 -19.48
N ALA A 79 12.47 -25.73 -19.45
CA ALA A 79 13.56 -26.70 -19.64
C ALA A 79 14.22 -26.54 -21.02
N SER A 80 13.45 -26.33 -22.10
CA SER A 80 13.98 -26.04 -23.43
C SER A 80 14.81 -24.75 -23.48
N ARG A 81 14.41 -23.70 -22.75
CA ARG A 81 15.24 -22.48 -22.60
C ARG A 81 16.53 -22.75 -21.82
N LEU A 82 16.46 -23.52 -20.74
CA LEU A 82 17.64 -23.94 -19.97
C LEU A 82 18.63 -24.74 -20.83
N ILE A 83 18.15 -25.66 -21.66
CA ILE A 83 18.99 -26.48 -22.55
C ILE A 83 19.68 -25.59 -23.60
N ARG A 84 18.97 -24.64 -24.23
CA ARG A 84 19.57 -23.67 -25.18
C ARG A 84 20.59 -22.73 -24.51
N LEU A 85 20.51 -22.52 -23.18
CA LEU A 85 21.49 -21.75 -22.39
C LEU A 85 22.67 -22.58 -21.84
N LYS A 86 22.62 -23.93 -21.90
CA LYS A 86 23.62 -24.80 -21.26
C LYS A 86 24.69 -25.36 -22.20
N GLN A 87 24.75 -24.89 -23.45
CA GLN A 87 25.72 -25.35 -24.45
C GLN A 87 26.99 -24.47 -24.56
N HIS A 88 27.29 -23.62 -23.57
CA HIS A 88 28.58 -22.92 -23.49
C HIS A 88 29.16 -22.88 -22.07
N GLN A 89 30.45 -23.22 -22.00
CA GLN A 89 31.40 -23.12 -20.88
C GLN A 89 31.31 -24.19 -19.76
N GLU A 90 32.47 -24.79 -19.46
CA GLU A 90 32.68 -25.84 -18.45
C GLU A 90 33.82 -25.50 -17.46
N SER A 91 33.76 -26.11 -16.27
CA SER A 91 34.90 -26.57 -15.42
C SER A 91 35.54 -25.70 -14.30
N LYS A 92 35.44 -26.26 -13.05
CA LYS A 92 36.35 -26.19 -11.84
C LYS A 92 36.40 -24.86 -11.02
N HIS A 93 35.99 -24.79 -9.73
CA HIS A 93 36.48 -25.38 -8.43
C HIS A 93 37.76 -24.68 -7.87
N PHE A 94 37.92 -24.28 -6.58
CA PHE A 94 37.69 -24.98 -5.28
C PHE A 94 37.29 -24.03 -4.08
N THR A 95 37.36 -24.52 -2.81
CA THR A 95 36.63 -24.11 -1.56
C THR A 95 37.52 -23.43 -0.46
N GLU A 96 37.18 -23.18 0.84
CA GLU A 96 36.70 -24.03 1.97
C GLU A 96 36.18 -23.22 3.22
N ASN A 97 35.50 -23.89 4.17
CA ASN A 97 35.43 -23.55 5.62
C ASN A 97 35.10 -24.82 6.47
N TYR A 98 35.45 -24.97 7.77
CA TYR A 98 35.54 -26.29 8.45
C TYR A 98 34.32 -27.23 8.34
N MET A 99 33.08 -26.78 8.59
CA MET A 99 31.90 -27.64 8.40
C MET A 99 31.71 -28.02 6.92
N GLU A 100 31.96 -27.07 6.03
CA GLU A 100 31.99 -27.29 4.59
C GLU A 100 33.11 -28.26 4.22
N ASN A 101 34.27 -28.22 4.90
CA ASN A 101 35.42 -29.10 4.70
C ASN A 101 35.16 -30.54 5.18
N LEU A 102 34.45 -30.76 6.30
CA LEU A 102 34.02 -32.10 6.72
C LEU A 102 32.94 -32.67 5.78
N ILE A 103 31.99 -31.83 5.35
CA ILE A 103 30.96 -32.19 4.37
C ILE A 103 31.60 -32.46 2.99
N GLU A 104 32.58 -31.65 2.57
CA GLU A 104 33.39 -31.84 1.37
C GLU A 104 34.20 -33.12 1.45
N LYS A 105 34.97 -33.37 2.51
CA LYS A 105 35.69 -34.64 2.69
C LYS A 105 34.77 -35.83 2.55
N TRP A 106 33.56 -35.76 3.12
CA TRP A 106 32.58 -36.84 3.00
C TRP A 106 32.01 -36.97 1.57
N MET A 107 31.64 -35.86 0.93
CA MET A 107 31.08 -35.83 -0.44
C MET A 107 32.13 -36.10 -1.54
N ASN A 108 33.41 -35.81 -1.29
CA ASN A 108 34.52 -35.87 -2.24
C ASN A 108 35.45 -37.08 -2.00
N SER A 109 35.24 -37.86 -0.94
CA SER A 109 36.02 -39.08 -0.67
C SER A 109 35.58 -40.24 -1.56
N LEU A 110 36.57 -40.96 -2.12
CA LEU A 110 36.35 -42.22 -2.86
C LEU A 110 35.84 -43.38 -1.99
N SER A 111 35.76 -43.19 -0.68
CA SER A 111 35.03 -44.07 0.25
C SER A 111 34.44 -43.21 1.37
N PRO A 112 33.22 -42.65 1.21
CA PRO A 112 32.58 -41.77 2.18
C PRO A 112 32.42 -42.41 3.57
N GLU A 113 32.24 -43.74 3.60
CA GLU A 113 32.26 -44.62 4.78
C GLU A 113 33.49 -44.41 5.70
N LYS A 114 34.60 -43.89 5.16
CA LYS A 114 35.84 -43.61 5.90
C LYS A 114 35.96 -42.17 6.40
N VAL A 115 34.96 -41.32 6.15
CA VAL A 115 34.88 -39.94 6.66
C VAL A 115 33.67 -39.77 7.58
N LEU A 116 32.49 -40.22 7.14
CA LEU A 116 31.31 -40.39 8.02
C LEU A 116 30.77 -41.81 7.87
N SER A 117 30.64 -42.51 8.98
CA SER A 117 30.14 -43.90 9.05
C SER A 117 28.96 -44.01 10.00
N ASP A 118 28.04 -44.93 9.70
CA ASP A 118 27.01 -45.37 10.66
C ASP A 118 27.54 -46.37 11.71
N TYR A 119 28.81 -46.81 11.61
CA TYR A 119 29.43 -47.81 12.50
C TYR A 119 30.92 -47.52 12.78
N LEU A 120 31.38 -47.76 14.01
CA LEU A 120 32.79 -47.69 14.40
C LEU A 120 33.22 -48.96 15.14
N GLU A 121 34.30 -49.59 14.68
CA GLU A 121 34.86 -50.78 15.31
C GLU A 121 35.34 -50.47 16.74
N GLY A 122 34.90 -51.27 17.71
CA GLY A 122 35.12 -51.06 19.15
C GLY A 122 34.11 -50.14 19.85
N VAL A 123 33.10 -49.61 19.15
CA VAL A 123 32.06 -48.73 19.71
C VAL A 123 30.66 -49.29 19.40
N ASN A 124 30.03 -49.94 20.39
CA ASN A 124 28.65 -50.42 20.25
C ASN A 124 27.66 -49.29 20.63
N VAL A 125 26.60 -49.14 19.84
CA VAL A 125 25.60 -48.06 19.98
C VAL A 125 24.19 -48.64 20.17
N GLU A 126 23.57 -48.35 21.31
CA GLU A 126 22.16 -48.67 21.59
C GLU A 126 21.32 -47.40 21.61
N THR A 127 20.05 -47.48 21.19
CA THR A 127 19.15 -46.31 21.08
C THR A 127 17.81 -46.57 21.76
N SER A 128 17.28 -45.57 22.46
CA SER A 128 16.07 -45.73 23.30
C SER A 128 14.74 -45.82 22.53
N SER A 129 14.71 -45.47 21.24
CA SER A 129 13.49 -45.45 20.42
C SER A 129 13.80 -45.37 18.92
N SER A 130 12.81 -45.66 18.07
CA SER A 130 12.89 -45.51 16.61
C SER A 130 13.35 -44.11 16.21
N LEU A 131 14.27 -44.03 15.25
CA LEU A 131 14.85 -42.78 14.75
C LEU A 131 13.86 -41.91 13.93
N SER A 132 12.70 -42.45 13.55
CA SER A 132 11.64 -41.72 12.83
C SER A 132 10.30 -41.85 13.56
N VAL A 133 9.58 -40.73 13.74
CA VAL A 133 8.37 -40.62 14.58
C VAL A 133 7.33 -39.67 13.93
N THR A 134 6.04 -39.85 14.20
CA THR A 134 4.96 -38.96 13.70
C THR A 134 4.02 -38.59 14.85
N VAL A 135 3.60 -37.31 14.91
CA VAL A 135 2.89 -36.74 16.06
C VAL A 135 1.73 -35.82 15.64
N ALA A 136 0.54 -36.11 16.18
CA ALA A 136 -0.73 -35.52 15.72
C ALA A 136 -1.15 -34.22 16.45
N THR A 137 -0.29 -33.64 17.29
CA THR A 137 -0.62 -32.47 18.13
C THR A 137 0.49 -31.42 18.10
N LYS A 138 0.11 -30.12 18.11
CA LYS A 138 1.03 -28.96 18.14
C LYS A 138 2.18 -29.20 19.10
N LYS A 139 1.85 -29.33 20.38
CA LYS A 139 2.78 -29.75 21.43
C LYS A 139 3.02 -31.25 21.30
N SER A 140 4.25 -31.60 20.95
CA SER A 140 4.75 -32.96 20.91
C SER A 140 6.28 -32.97 21.06
N ALA A 141 6.77 -33.78 21.98
CA ALA A 141 8.19 -33.89 22.29
C ALA A 141 8.61 -35.36 22.32
N HIS A 142 9.81 -35.64 21.84
CA HIS A 142 10.38 -36.97 21.73
C HIS A 142 11.88 -36.92 22.05
N SER A 143 12.48 -37.98 22.60
CA SER A 143 13.90 -37.96 22.95
C SER A 143 14.57 -39.29 22.67
N TRP A 144 15.70 -39.26 21.99
CA TRP A 144 16.55 -40.40 21.76
C TRP A 144 17.74 -40.35 22.72
N THR A 145 17.94 -41.41 23.49
CA THR A 145 19.18 -41.62 24.26
C THR A 145 20.03 -42.62 23.52
N PHE A 146 21.18 -42.18 23.06
CA PHE A 146 22.23 -42.98 22.45
C PHE A 146 23.20 -43.41 23.55
N SER A 147 23.31 -44.72 23.80
CA SER A 147 24.27 -45.28 24.76
C SER A 147 25.42 -45.93 23.99
N PHE A 148 26.65 -45.52 24.32
CA PHE A 148 27.88 -45.96 23.64
C PHE A 148 28.75 -46.75 24.61
N LEU A 149 29.04 -48.01 24.29
CA LEU A 149 30.02 -48.83 25.00
C LEU A 149 31.30 -48.91 24.17
N CYS A 150 32.38 -48.29 24.67
CA CYS A 150 33.68 -48.23 24.00
C CYS A 150 34.65 -49.23 24.63
N LYS A 151 35.14 -50.19 23.82
CA LYS A 151 36.19 -51.16 24.20
C LYS A 151 37.20 -51.30 23.05
N PRO A 152 38.49 -50.96 23.24
CA PRO A 152 39.08 -50.32 24.42
C PRO A 152 38.52 -48.90 24.66
N ALA A 153 38.83 -48.33 25.83
CA ALA A 153 38.49 -46.95 26.17
C ALA A 153 38.88 -45.95 25.06
N ARG A 154 37.94 -45.09 24.67
CA ARG A 154 38.12 -43.97 23.73
C ARG A 154 37.46 -42.72 24.29
N LYS A 155 38.04 -41.55 24.03
CA LYS A 155 37.48 -40.25 24.46
C LYS A 155 36.57 -39.67 23.38
N LEU A 156 35.39 -39.23 23.77
CA LEU A 156 34.51 -38.42 22.91
C LEU A 156 34.99 -36.95 22.95
N PHE A 157 35.34 -36.38 21.80
CA PHE A 157 35.91 -35.03 21.68
C PHE A 157 34.88 -33.98 21.27
N ARG A 158 33.97 -34.33 20.35
CA ARG A 158 32.98 -33.40 19.78
C ARG A 158 31.70 -34.15 19.40
N ILE A 159 30.56 -33.48 19.51
CA ILE A 159 29.25 -33.96 18.99
C ILE A 159 28.64 -32.80 18.24
N ALA A 160 28.09 -33.00 17.04
CA ALA A 160 27.54 -31.92 16.21
C ALA A 160 26.25 -32.34 15.47
N LEU A 161 25.42 -31.36 15.08
CA LEU A 161 24.23 -31.55 14.25
C LEU A 161 24.46 -30.98 12.84
N LEU A 162 24.38 -31.83 11.80
CA LEU A 162 24.86 -31.53 10.44
C LEU A 162 23.91 -30.68 9.58
N TYR A 163 22.59 -30.78 9.73
CA TYR A 163 21.62 -30.13 8.85
C TYR A 163 20.92 -28.95 9.54
N ASP A 164 21.10 -27.75 8.98
CA ASP A 164 20.65 -26.49 9.61
C ASP A 164 19.14 -26.20 9.45
N ALA A 165 18.47 -26.82 8.46
CA ALA A 165 17.10 -26.50 8.07
C ALA A 165 16.04 -26.64 9.17
N HIS A 166 16.33 -27.40 10.23
CA HIS A 166 15.43 -27.65 11.36
C HIS A 166 16.11 -27.41 12.73
N ARG A 167 17.18 -26.61 12.76
CA ARG A 167 18.04 -26.38 13.94
C ARG A 167 17.31 -26.10 15.27
N PRO A 168 16.21 -25.31 15.32
CA PRO A 168 15.51 -25.03 16.57
C PRO A 168 14.82 -26.24 17.22
N HIS A 169 14.58 -27.32 16.47
CA HIS A 169 13.72 -28.43 16.90
C HIS A 169 14.49 -29.64 17.41
N PHE A 170 15.80 -29.73 17.17
CA PHE A 170 16.66 -30.82 17.62
C PHE A 170 17.86 -30.27 18.39
N PHE A 171 18.20 -30.87 19.54
CA PHE A 171 19.29 -30.39 20.40
C PHE A 171 19.81 -31.51 21.31
N ILE A 172 21.10 -31.44 21.65
CA ILE A 172 21.73 -32.37 22.61
C ILE A 172 21.27 -31.95 24.02
N THR A 173 20.56 -32.82 24.73
CA THR A 173 19.95 -32.54 26.05
C THR A 173 20.84 -32.93 27.23
N GLY A 174 21.80 -33.83 27.02
CA GLY A 174 22.77 -34.21 28.05
C GLY A 174 23.82 -35.17 27.52
N VAL A 175 25.00 -35.11 28.14
CA VAL A 175 26.14 -36.00 27.87
C VAL A 175 26.69 -36.44 29.22
N SER A 176 26.91 -37.74 29.43
CA SER A 176 27.68 -38.22 30.58
C SER A 176 28.72 -39.27 30.21
N SER A 177 29.80 -39.29 30.99
CA SER A 177 30.73 -40.40 31.14
C SER A 177 30.39 -41.07 32.47
N GLY A 178 29.75 -42.25 32.44
CA GLY A 178 29.21 -42.91 33.63
C GLY A 178 27.72 -42.63 33.92
N GLU A 179 27.26 -43.06 35.10
CA GLU A 179 25.83 -43.34 35.38
C GLU A 179 24.92 -42.11 35.54
N ARG A 180 25.43 -40.95 35.95
CA ARG A 180 24.62 -39.73 36.11
C ARG A 180 24.72 -38.83 34.87
N LEU A 181 23.58 -38.63 34.20
CA LEU A 181 23.44 -37.72 33.08
C LEU A 181 23.64 -36.26 33.54
N GLN A 182 24.66 -35.59 33.00
CA GLN A 182 24.82 -34.14 33.17
C GLN A 182 23.92 -33.44 32.15
N ALA A 183 22.93 -32.68 32.65
CA ALA A 183 22.08 -31.85 31.81
C ALA A 183 22.94 -30.74 31.17
N LEU A 184 22.87 -30.61 29.85
CA LEU A 184 23.56 -29.56 29.11
C LEU A 184 22.67 -28.32 28.98
N PRO A 185 23.26 -27.13 28.68
CA PRO A 185 22.48 -25.95 28.33
C PRO A 185 21.51 -26.24 27.18
N ASN A 186 20.24 -25.85 27.34
CA ASN A 186 19.20 -26.04 26.33
C ASN A 186 19.63 -25.48 24.97
N GLY A 187 19.45 -26.28 23.91
CA GLY A 187 19.77 -25.89 22.54
C GLY A 187 21.20 -26.24 22.09
N CYS A 188 21.98 -27.00 22.85
CA CYS A 188 23.33 -27.45 22.45
C CYS A 188 23.31 -28.14 21.06
N GLN A 189 23.86 -27.45 20.06
CA GLN A 189 24.00 -27.91 18.66
C GLN A 189 25.35 -28.58 18.39
N GLU A 190 26.36 -28.10 19.10
CA GLU A 190 27.69 -28.68 19.12
C GLU A 190 28.13 -28.77 20.59
N TRP A 191 28.58 -29.96 21.01
CA TRP A 191 29.19 -30.18 22.32
C TRP A 191 30.69 -30.38 22.17
N THR A 192 31.46 -29.68 23.00
CA THR A 192 32.88 -29.94 23.27
C THR A 192 33.11 -29.81 24.79
N PRO A 193 34.08 -30.54 25.37
CA PRO A 193 34.34 -30.49 26.81
C PRO A 193 35.01 -29.16 27.22
N GLY A 194 34.27 -28.30 27.93
CA GLY A 194 34.73 -26.98 28.39
C GLY A 194 35.56 -27.04 29.68
N GLU A 195 36.48 -26.08 29.83
CA GLU A 195 37.60 -26.13 30.79
C GLU A 195 37.21 -26.15 32.29
N GLU A 196 36.02 -25.66 32.66
CA GLU A 196 35.50 -25.78 34.03
C GLU A 196 34.94 -27.18 34.37
N THR A 197 34.93 -28.13 33.42
CA THR A 197 34.92 -29.57 33.78
C THR A 197 36.31 -30.02 34.25
N GLY A 198 36.77 -29.36 35.32
CA GLY A 198 37.99 -29.66 36.02
C GLY A 198 37.96 -31.08 36.59
N VAL A 199 38.61 -31.99 35.86
CA VAL A 199 39.02 -33.32 36.30
C VAL A 199 37.87 -34.28 36.62
N ALA A 200 37.38 -34.97 35.58
CA ALA A 200 37.08 -36.39 35.76
C ALA A 200 38.41 -37.11 36.00
N THR A 201 38.69 -37.54 37.23
CA THR A 201 39.92 -38.29 37.57
C THR A 201 39.91 -39.64 36.86
N ASP A 202 41.10 -40.10 36.47
CA ASP A 202 41.28 -41.47 36.01
C ASP A 202 40.92 -42.45 37.14
N ASN A 203 40.01 -43.38 36.83
CA ASN A 203 39.51 -44.40 37.75
C ASN A 203 39.94 -45.82 37.32
N GLY A 204 40.86 -45.97 36.36
CA GLY A 204 41.52 -47.24 36.05
C GLY A 204 40.60 -48.35 35.51
N LEU A 205 39.66 -48.02 34.63
CA LEU A 205 38.72 -48.97 34.02
C LEU A 205 38.95 -49.08 32.50
N ASP A 206 39.13 -50.31 32.00
CA ASP A 206 39.46 -50.63 30.59
C ASP A 206 38.38 -50.26 29.54
N HIS A 207 37.26 -49.64 29.96
CA HIS A 207 36.13 -49.34 29.09
C HIS A 207 35.42 -48.05 29.50
N CYS A 208 34.91 -47.33 28.51
CA CYS A 208 34.12 -46.11 28.73
C CYS A 208 32.68 -46.32 28.30
N LEU A 209 31.74 -45.84 29.13
CA LEU A 209 30.32 -45.79 28.81
C LEU A 209 29.89 -44.32 28.70
N TYR A 210 29.46 -43.92 27.50
CA TYR A 210 28.84 -42.62 27.28
C TYR A 210 27.33 -42.75 27.10
N LYS A 211 26.57 -41.77 27.62
CA LYS A 211 25.17 -41.57 27.26
C LYS A 211 24.99 -40.17 26.71
N VAL A 212 24.51 -40.08 25.48
CA VAL A 212 24.15 -38.81 24.83
C VAL A 212 22.64 -38.81 24.60
N ALA A 213 21.95 -37.85 25.19
CA ALA A 213 20.54 -37.61 24.92
C ALA A 213 20.40 -36.51 23.85
N VAL A 214 19.53 -36.74 22.87
CA VAL A 214 19.13 -35.77 21.84
C VAL A 214 17.62 -35.62 21.93
N GLY A 215 17.17 -34.42 22.29
CA GLY A 215 15.77 -34.06 22.31
C GLY A 215 15.31 -33.59 20.93
N PHE A 216 14.09 -33.96 20.56
CA PHE A 216 13.25 -33.20 19.66
C PHE A 216 12.07 -32.61 20.42
N SER A 217 11.74 -31.36 20.13
CA SER A 217 10.47 -30.80 20.57
C SER A 217 9.90 -29.89 19.50
N THR A 218 8.60 -30.05 19.29
CA THR A 218 7.82 -29.13 18.48
C THR A 218 6.60 -28.65 19.25
N GLU A 219 6.30 -27.37 19.10
CA GLU A 219 4.95 -26.82 19.31
C GLU A 219 4.28 -26.53 17.96
N ILE A 220 4.95 -26.92 16.87
CA ILE A 220 4.63 -26.61 15.49
C ILE A 220 4.53 -27.89 14.64
N PHE A 221 4.02 -27.70 13.44
CA PHE A 221 3.37 -28.73 12.67
C PHE A 221 3.94 -28.73 11.24
N GLY A 222 5.02 -29.49 11.02
CA GLY A 222 5.62 -29.76 9.71
C GLY A 222 6.47 -31.04 9.74
N THR A 223 7.25 -31.29 8.69
CA THR A 223 8.29 -32.35 8.63
C THR A 223 9.64 -31.79 9.07
N PHE A 224 10.32 -32.49 9.98
CA PHE A 224 11.61 -32.09 10.55
C PHE A 224 12.62 -33.23 10.44
N ARG A 225 13.84 -32.94 9.96
CA ARG A 225 14.93 -33.93 9.78
C ARG A 225 16.25 -33.41 10.33
N GLN A 226 17.07 -34.28 10.93
CA GLN A 226 18.40 -33.94 11.42
C GLN A 226 19.38 -35.13 11.30
N THR A 227 20.68 -34.86 11.27
CA THR A 227 21.75 -35.85 11.39
C THR A 227 22.69 -35.45 12.52
N VAL A 228 22.87 -36.35 13.48
CA VAL A 228 23.77 -36.23 14.63
C VAL A 228 25.11 -36.87 14.28
N VAL A 229 26.22 -36.26 14.69
CA VAL A 229 27.59 -36.71 14.45
C VAL A 229 28.36 -36.74 15.76
N PHE A 230 29.19 -37.78 15.97
CA PHE A 230 29.96 -38.03 17.18
C PHE A 230 31.43 -38.31 16.81
N ASP A 231 32.33 -37.45 17.28
CA ASP A 231 33.77 -37.47 16.96
C ASP A 231 34.61 -37.92 18.16
N PHE A 232 35.29 -39.05 17.96
CA PHE A 232 36.20 -39.68 18.92
C PHE A 232 37.68 -39.40 18.61
N GLY A 233 37.98 -38.40 17.77
CA GLY A 233 39.34 -37.98 17.41
C GLY A 233 39.96 -38.76 16.26
N SER A 234 39.14 -39.41 15.42
CA SER A 234 39.58 -40.26 14.31
C SER A 234 38.54 -40.33 13.20
N GLU A 235 38.96 -40.26 11.93
CA GLU A 235 38.11 -40.56 10.76
C GLU A 235 38.03 -42.10 10.55
N PRO A 236 36.84 -42.69 10.24
CA PRO A 236 35.54 -42.05 10.08
C PRO A 236 34.94 -41.54 11.39
N VAL A 237 34.32 -40.37 11.31
CA VAL A 237 33.49 -39.81 12.37
C VAL A 237 32.11 -40.51 12.33
N LEU A 238 31.50 -40.77 13.49
CA LEU A 238 30.27 -41.56 13.57
C LEU A 238 29.03 -40.69 13.34
N MET A 239 28.03 -41.15 12.57
CA MET A 239 26.77 -40.43 12.34
C MET A 239 25.50 -41.26 12.64
N LYS A 240 24.38 -40.57 12.89
CA LYS A 240 23.01 -41.10 12.98
C LYS A 240 21.97 -40.09 12.48
N ARG A 241 20.92 -40.54 11.78
CA ARG A 241 19.86 -39.67 11.22
C ARG A 241 18.53 -39.82 11.98
N ILE A 242 17.79 -38.73 12.17
CA ILE A 242 16.51 -38.68 12.92
C ILE A 242 15.46 -37.79 12.22
N MET A 243 14.17 -38.09 12.40
CA MET A 243 13.05 -37.41 11.73
C MET A 243 11.75 -37.39 12.56
N VAL A 244 10.97 -36.29 12.47
CA VAL A 244 9.63 -36.16 13.07
C VAL A 244 8.64 -35.40 12.17
N ASP A 245 7.38 -35.85 12.09
CA ASP A 245 6.31 -35.28 11.25
C ASP A 245 5.04 -34.83 12.02
N ALA A 246 4.43 -33.70 11.62
CA ALA A 246 3.29 -33.07 12.30
C ALA A 246 2.52 -32.07 11.35
N ALA A 247 1.22 -31.74 11.49
CA ALA A 247 0.44 -30.78 10.63
C ALA A 247 -0.79 -30.14 11.35
N SER A 248 -1.18 -28.83 11.32
CA SER A 248 -0.65 -27.54 10.78
C SER A 248 -0.83 -26.33 11.78
N ILE A 249 0.09 -25.36 11.83
CA ILE A 249 0.30 -24.41 12.98
C ILE A 249 -0.74 -23.28 13.11
N GLU A 250 -1.10 -22.67 11.98
CA GLU A 250 -0.88 -21.23 11.81
C GLU A 250 -1.68 -20.36 12.77
N ASP A 251 -2.94 -20.72 13.06
CA ASP A 251 -3.83 -19.98 13.98
C ASP A 251 -3.24 -19.71 15.38
N LEU A 252 -2.30 -20.55 15.86
CA LEU A 252 -1.65 -20.33 17.16
C LEU A 252 -0.56 -19.25 17.08
N GLU A 253 0.17 -19.14 15.96
CA GLU A 253 1.13 -18.05 15.76
C GLU A 253 0.41 -16.71 15.65
N HIS A 254 -0.71 -16.64 14.92
CA HIS A 254 -1.53 -15.42 14.86
C HIS A 254 -2.08 -15.05 16.25
N LEU A 255 -2.57 -16.02 17.04
CA LEU A 255 -3.07 -15.78 18.39
C LEU A 255 -1.95 -15.33 19.35
N MET A 256 -0.74 -15.89 19.26
CA MET A 256 0.41 -15.43 20.04
C MET A 256 0.91 -14.05 19.61
N ALA A 257 0.98 -13.77 18.30
CA ALA A 257 1.33 -12.46 17.78
C ALA A 257 0.27 -11.40 18.15
N ALA A 258 -1.01 -11.77 18.23
CA ALA A 258 -2.08 -10.91 18.70
C ALA A 258 -2.06 -10.69 20.22
N ARG A 259 -1.76 -11.71 21.02
CA ARG A 259 -1.44 -11.55 22.46
C ARG A 259 -0.28 -10.57 22.66
N GLN A 260 0.77 -10.65 21.84
CA GLN A 260 1.88 -9.70 21.88
C GLN A 260 1.46 -8.28 21.46
N GLN A 261 0.59 -8.13 20.47
CA GLN A 261 0.04 -6.82 20.05
C GLN A 261 -0.93 -6.23 21.09
N LEU A 262 -1.69 -7.05 21.80
CA LEU A 262 -2.50 -6.64 22.94
C LEU A 262 -1.63 -6.18 24.13
N LEU A 263 -0.48 -6.81 24.37
CA LEU A 263 0.50 -6.31 25.34
C LEU A 263 1.17 -4.98 24.93
N VAL A 264 1.20 -4.64 23.64
CA VAL A 264 1.56 -3.29 23.16
C VAL A 264 0.38 -2.32 23.32
N THR A 265 -0.84 -2.78 23.06
CA THR A 265 -2.08 -2.01 23.26
C THR A 265 -2.31 -1.68 24.73
N ALA A 266 -1.92 -2.56 25.66
CA ALA A 266 -1.95 -2.31 27.11
C ALA A 266 -0.98 -1.20 27.59
N LYS A 267 -0.09 -0.70 26.71
CA LYS A 267 0.73 0.51 26.96
C LYS A 267 0.04 1.80 26.47
N ARG A 268 -1.14 1.69 25.86
CA ARG A 268 -1.97 2.85 25.46
C ARG A 268 -2.35 3.67 26.69
N TRP A 269 -2.48 4.97 26.49
CA TRP A 269 -3.05 5.91 27.43
C TRP A 269 -4.50 6.16 27.05
N ASP A 270 -5.40 5.77 27.93
CA ASP A 270 -6.84 5.95 27.83
C ASP A 270 -7.42 6.34 29.20
N SER A 271 -8.73 6.50 29.29
CA SER A 271 -9.43 6.81 30.55
C SER A 271 -9.42 5.66 31.57
N SER A 272 -9.03 4.44 31.19
CA SER A 272 -8.87 3.31 32.11
C SER A 272 -7.58 3.46 32.93
N CYS A 273 -6.48 3.90 32.31
CA CYS A 273 -5.16 3.95 32.93
C CYS A 273 -4.64 5.36 33.26
N LYS A 274 -5.12 6.43 32.60
CA LYS A 274 -4.74 7.84 32.84
C LYS A 274 -5.94 8.72 33.18
N THR A 275 -5.64 9.91 33.72
CA THR A 275 -6.58 11.04 33.76
C THR A 275 -6.33 11.92 32.54
N ILE A 276 -7.22 11.86 31.53
CA ILE A 276 -7.07 12.67 30.31
C ILE A 276 -7.68 14.06 30.54
N VAL A 277 -6.92 15.10 30.20
CA VAL A 277 -7.39 16.49 30.09
C VAL A 277 -7.61 16.80 28.60
N GLU A 278 -8.87 16.78 28.16
CA GLU A 278 -9.28 16.98 26.76
C GLU A 278 -8.95 18.39 26.21
N PHE A 279 -8.85 18.51 24.89
CA PHE A 279 -8.65 19.81 24.24
C PHE A 279 -9.93 20.67 24.27
N CYS A 280 -9.94 21.75 25.05
CA CYS A 280 -11.06 22.70 25.09
C CYS A 280 -10.85 23.93 24.17
N PRO A 281 -11.93 24.47 23.55
CA PRO A 281 -13.34 24.08 23.71
C PRO A 281 -13.71 22.81 22.92
N ASN A 282 -14.19 21.77 23.62
CA ASN A 282 -14.57 20.49 23.00
C ASN A 282 -16.09 20.38 22.69
N GLU A 283 -16.75 21.54 22.52
CA GLU A 283 -18.20 21.68 22.21
C GLU A 283 -18.61 20.93 20.93
N THR A 284 -17.65 20.57 20.08
CA THR A 284 -17.88 19.87 18.80
C THR A 284 -18.18 18.38 18.93
N MET A 285 -17.68 17.68 19.97
CA MET A 285 -17.91 16.24 20.13
C MET A 285 -19.30 15.98 20.73
N ALA A 286 -20.14 15.22 20.01
CA ALA A 286 -21.46 14.85 20.48
C ALA A 286 -21.39 13.88 21.66
N ASP A 287 -22.36 13.92 22.57
CA ASP A 287 -22.44 12.98 23.69
C ASP A 287 -22.52 11.52 23.22
N LEU A 288 -23.14 11.29 22.07
CA LEU A 288 -23.16 9.98 21.40
C LEU A 288 -21.76 9.55 20.91
N GLU A 289 -20.94 10.44 20.39
CA GLU A 289 -19.59 10.08 19.91
C GLU A 289 -18.74 9.61 21.10
N ARG A 290 -18.86 10.27 22.26
CA ARG A 290 -18.28 9.79 23.53
C ARG A 290 -18.90 8.47 23.99
N SER A 291 -20.21 8.29 23.83
CA SER A 291 -20.92 7.03 24.16
C SER A 291 -20.45 5.85 23.30
N LEU A 292 -20.24 6.04 22.00
CA LEU A 292 -19.70 5.03 21.08
C LEU A 292 -18.27 4.62 21.47
N LEU A 293 -17.40 5.59 21.71
CA LEU A 293 -16.03 5.37 22.18
C LEU A 293 -15.98 4.64 23.54
N THR A 294 -16.95 4.89 24.41
CA THR A 294 -17.09 4.26 25.74
C THR A 294 -17.68 2.85 25.66
N ARG A 295 -18.60 2.59 24.72
CA ARG A 295 -19.24 1.27 24.55
C ARG A 295 -18.30 0.27 23.89
N TYR A 296 -17.68 0.65 22.77
CA TYR A 296 -16.81 -0.22 22.00
C TYR A 296 -15.36 0.00 22.45
N GLN A 297 -14.99 -0.59 23.58
CA GLN A 297 -13.61 -0.66 24.05
C GLN A 297 -12.97 -1.95 23.53
N ILE A 298 -11.66 -1.92 23.23
CA ILE A 298 -10.93 -3.13 22.82
C ILE A 298 -10.96 -4.14 23.98
N PRO A 299 -11.37 -5.40 23.76
CA PRO A 299 -11.32 -6.44 24.79
C PRO A 299 -9.92 -6.63 25.38
N LEU A 300 -9.85 -6.84 26.70
CA LEU A 300 -8.60 -6.80 27.46
C LEU A 300 -7.80 -8.12 27.39
N SER A 301 -8.34 -9.18 26.78
CA SER A 301 -7.61 -10.43 26.55
C SER A 301 -7.79 -10.95 25.11
N ALA A 302 -6.78 -11.65 24.60
CA ALA A 302 -6.86 -12.24 23.26
C ALA A 302 -7.93 -13.33 23.16
N ASP A 303 -8.28 -13.97 24.27
CA ASP A 303 -9.24 -15.05 24.32
C ASP A 303 -10.70 -14.53 24.19
N GLN A 304 -10.87 -13.21 24.33
CA GLN A 304 -12.09 -12.45 23.99
C GLN A 304 -12.09 -11.92 22.54
N LEU A 305 -11.01 -12.15 21.76
CA LEU A 305 -10.82 -11.62 20.40
C LEU A 305 -10.55 -12.69 19.35
N PHE A 306 -10.10 -13.87 19.77
CA PHE A 306 -9.89 -15.04 18.92
C PHE A 306 -10.93 -16.10 19.28
N THR A 307 -12.21 -15.67 19.27
CA THR A 307 -13.35 -16.57 19.43
C THR A 307 -13.41 -17.57 18.27
N GLN A 308 -14.09 -18.71 18.43
CA GLN A 308 -14.22 -19.69 17.35
C GLN A 308 -14.79 -19.07 16.06
N SER A 309 -15.68 -18.07 16.17
CA SER A 309 -16.25 -17.34 15.04
C SER A 309 -15.20 -16.71 14.10
N VAL A 310 -14.05 -16.34 14.65
CA VAL A 310 -12.91 -15.74 13.92
C VAL A 310 -11.99 -16.80 13.35
N LEU A 311 -11.85 -17.93 14.08
CA LEU A 311 -11.02 -19.07 13.70
C LEU A 311 -11.65 -19.90 12.57
N ASP A 312 -12.97 -19.84 12.39
CA ASP A 312 -13.65 -20.28 11.17
C ASP A 312 -13.05 -19.57 9.94
N LYS A 313 -12.85 -20.30 8.84
CA LYS A 313 -12.45 -19.66 7.56
C LYS A 313 -13.65 -19.03 6.85
N THR A 314 -14.81 -19.70 6.90
CA THR A 314 -16.08 -19.28 6.29
C THR A 314 -16.89 -18.31 7.16
N LEU A 315 -17.40 -17.26 6.52
CA LEU A 315 -18.36 -16.32 7.12
C LEU A 315 -19.79 -16.89 6.95
N THR A 316 -20.49 -17.15 8.05
CA THR A 316 -21.88 -17.65 8.06
C THR A 316 -22.80 -16.67 8.76
N LYS A 317 -24.11 -16.86 8.62
CA LYS A 317 -25.15 -16.05 9.28
C LYS A 317 -25.09 -16.11 10.81
N GLU A 318 -24.60 -17.21 11.35
CA GLU A 318 -24.50 -17.51 12.77
C GLU A 318 -23.23 -16.92 13.39
N ASN A 319 -22.11 -16.95 12.65
CA ASN A 319 -20.84 -16.40 13.12
C ASN A 319 -20.63 -14.91 12.77
N TYR A 320 -21.40 -14.36 11.82
CA TYR A 320 -21.29 -13.01 11.24
C TYR A 320 -20.97 -11.89 12.25
N MET A 321 -21.87 -11.65 13.20
CA MET A 321 -21.81 -10.49 14.08
C MET A 321 -20.59 -10.56 15.00
N ALA A 322 -20.40 -11.69 15.69
CA ALA A 322 -19.25 -11.90 16.57
C ALA A 322 -17.93 -11.78 15.79
N ARG A 323 -17.82 -12.46 14.65
CA ARG A 323 -16.64 -12.43 13.79
C ARG A 323 -16.30 -11.02 13.31
N LEU A 324 -17.28 -10.23 12.86
CA LEU A 324 -17.00 -8.88 12.37
C LEU A 324 -16.69 -7.89 13.50
N HIS A 325 -17.24 -8.04 14.70
CA HIS A 325 -16.77 -7.28 15.87
C HIS A 325 -15.31 -7.62 16.20
N ASP A 326 -14.97 -8.90 16.33
CA ASP A 326 -13.60 -9.33 16.66
C ASP A 326 -12.60 -8.88 15.58
N LEU A 327 -12.95 -9.00 14.30
CA LEU A 327 -12.11 -8.54 13.19
C LEU A 327 -11.93 -7.01 13.14
N LEU A 328 -12.95 -6.22 13.50
CA LEU A 328 -12.82 -4.76 13.64
C LEU A 328 -11.91 -4.36 14.81
N TYR A 329 -11.97 -5.08 15.94
CA TYR A 329 -11.04 -4.85 17.05
C TYR A 329 -9.61 -5.24 16.69
N ILE A 330 -9.41 -6.37 16.00
CA ILE A 330 -8.11 -6.79 15.47
C ILE A 330 -7.55 -5.76 14.47
N GLU A 331 -8.40 -5.13 13.67
CA GLU A 331 -8.02 -4.03 12.78
C GLU A 331 -7.66 -2.74 13.56
N GLU A 332 -8.39 -2.38 14.62
CA GLU A 332 -7.98 -1.25 15.49
C GLU A 332 -6.61 -1.50 16.13
N ILE A 333 -6.36 -2.73 16.62
CA ILE A 333 -5.07 -3.13 17.21
C ILE A 333 -3.94 -3.02 16.19
N ALA A 334 -4.16 -3.45 14.93
CA ALA A 334 -3.17 -3.34 13.86
C ALA A 334 -2.90 -1.87 13.47
N GLN A 335 -3.93 -1.04 13.38
CA GLN A 335 -3.78 0.40 13.16
C GLN A 335 -3.03 1.07 14.34
N TYR A 336 -3.37 0.74 15.58
CA TYR A 336 -2.69 1.27 16.77
C TYR A 336 -1.21 0.84 16.81
N LYS A 337 -0.89 -0.41 16.48
CA LYS A 337 0.49 -0.92 16.33
C LYS A 337 1.29 -0.06 15.35
N GLU A 338 0.74 0.24 14.18
CA GLU A 338 1.41 1.07 13.17
C GLU A 338 1.58 2.54 13.62
N VAL A 339 0.57 3.14 14.27
CA VAL A 339 0.69 4.48 14.88
C VAL A 339 1.74 4.51 15.99
N SER A 340 1.83 3.45 16.80
CA SER A 340 2.67 3.40 18.00
C SER A 340 4.18 3.55 17.73
N LYS A 341 4.62 3.32 16.47
CA LYS A 341 6.00 3.52 16.02
C LYS A 341 6.48 4.96 16.15
N PHE A 342 5.57 5.93 16.18
CA PHE A 342 5.88 7.36 16.36
C PHE A 342 5.79 7.85 17.81
N ASN A 343 5.41 6.99 18.77
CA ASN A 343 5.40 7.36 20.19
C ASN A 343 6.83 7.65 20.68
N ILE A 344 7.04 8.80 21.30
CA ILE A 344 8.38 9.40 21.40
C ILE A 344 8.53 10.26 22.67
N LYS A 345 9.73 10.30 23.23
CA LYS A 345 10.11 11.23 24.32
C LYS A 345 10.90 12.40 23.71
N VAL A 346 10.43 13.62 23.90
CA VAL A 346 10.93 14.82 23.20
C VAL A 346 10.89 16.07 24.06
N ASN A 347 11.75 17.04 23.71
CA ASN A 347 11.54 18.44 24.04
C ASN A 347 10.54 19.03 23.01
N LEU A 348 9.38 19.49 23.47
CA LEU A 348 8.54 20.40 22.68
C LEU A 348 9.16 21.79 22.69
N GLN A 349 9.18 22.47 21.56
CA GLN A 349 9.45 23.91 21.49
C GLN A 349 8.11 24.66 21.43
N LEU A 350 7.81 25.41 22.50
CA LEU A 350 6.58 26.18 22.67
C LEU A 350 6.72 27.54 21.95
N VAL A 351 5.75 27.91 21.12
CA VAL A 351 5.79 29.16 20.32
C VAL A 351 4.41 29.83 20.25
N THR A 352 4.41 31.16 20.20
CA THR A 352 3.19 31.97 19.96
C THR A 352 2.73 31.92 18.50
N SER A 353 3.65 31.65 17.57
CA SER A 353 3.38 31.59 16.14
C SER A 353 4.36 30.65 15.42
N PHE A 354 3.96 30.15 14.25
CA PHE A 354 4.87 29.44 13.35
C PHE A 354 4.53 29.71 11.88
N MET A 355 5.56 29.63 11.04
CA MET A 355 5.40 29.63 9.59
C MET A 355 5.04 28.22 9.14
N LEU A 356 3.93 28.10 8.40
CA LEU A 356 3.59 26.90 7.64
C LEU A 356 4.66 26.70 6.54
N THR A 357 5.13 25.47 6.35
CA THR A 357 6.16 25.15 5.33
C THR A 357 5.66 24.08 4.36
N GLY A 358 5.39 24.46 3.12
CA GLY A 358 4.97 23.56 2.05
C GLY A 358 3.81 24.16 1.24
N ILE A 359 2.75 23.36 1.05
CA ILE A 359 1.58 23.71 0.23
C ILE A 359 0.85 24.99 0.74
N SER A 360 0.92 25.24 2.05
CA SER A 360 0.39 26.45 2.69
C SER A 360 1.54 27.40 3.04
N VAL A 361 1.52 28.63 2.50
CA VAL A 361 2.50 29.67 2.86
C VAL A 361 1.81 30.73 3.71
N GLY A 362 2.20 30.85 4.98
CA GLY A 362 1.68 31.85 5.90
C GLY A 362 2.05 31.61 7.36
N ALA A 363 1.89 32.63 8.19
CA ALA A 363 2.07 32.53 9.64
C ALA A 363 0.74 32.18 10.33
N LYS A 364 0.75 31.16 11.20
CA LYS A 364 -0.31 30.92 12.19
C LYS A 364 0.08 31.60 13.50
N TYR A 365 -0.87 32.25 14.16
CA TYR A 365 -0.71 32.85 15.49
C TYR A 365 -1.69 32.17 16.46
N ALA A 366 -1.22 31.82 17.66
CA ALA A 366 -2.07 31.27 18.71
C ALA A 366 -2.94 32.38 19.31
N GLN A 367 -4.15 32.04 19.75
CA GLN A 367 -5.14 32.99 20.26
C GLN A 367 -5.66 32.57 21.63
N ASN A 368 -6.21 33.52 22.39
CA ASN A 368 -6.94 33.28 23.65
C ASN A 368 -6.16 32.45 24.69
N GLY A 369 -4.85 32.69 24.80
CA GLY A 369 -3.97 32.01 25.77
C GLY A 369 -3.58 30.57 25.40
N GLN A 370 -3.89 30.11 24.20
CA GLN A 370 -3.33 28.88 23.64
C GLN A 370 -1.86 29.10 23.25
N LEU A 371 -1.09 28.01 23.15
CA LEU A 371 0.25 27.98 22.56
C LEU A 371 0.30 26.93 21.44
N PHE A 372 1.18 27.14 20.47
CA PHE A 372 1.61 26.06 19.60
C PHE A 372 2.84 25.37 20.19
N ALA A 373 3.00 24.09 19.87
CA ALA A 373 4.20 23.32 20.18
C ALA A 373 4.71 22.63 18.91
N ARG A 374 6.02 22.52 18.74
CA ARG A 374 6.62 21.70 17.68
C ARG A 374 7.68 20.77 18.24
N PHE A 375 7.81 19.59 17.66
CA PHE A 375 8.85 18.61 18.00
C PHE A 375 9.35 17.90 16.75
N LYS A 376 10.57 17.37 16.81
CA LYS A 376 11.16 16.57 15.73
C LYS A 376 10.86 15.08 15.94
N LEU A 377 10.56 14.38 14.86
CA LEU A 377 10.38 12.93 14.82
C LEU A 377 11.73 12.19 14.79
N THR A 378 11.74 10.96 15.33
CA THR A 378 12.83 9.98 15.17
C THR A 378 12.80 9.32 13.79
N GLU A 379 11.62 8.87 13.34
CA GLU A 379 11.40 8.32 12.00
C GLU A 379 10.63 9.31 11.12
N THR A 380 11.07 9.46 9.87
CA THR A 380 10.50 10.42 8.92
C THR A 380 9.13 9.96 8.39
N LEU A 381 8.13 10.85 8.38
CA LEU A 381 6.86 10.56 7.73
C LEU A 381 7.01 10.48 6.19
N SER A 382 6.30 9.53 5.58
CA SER A 382 6.34 9.25 4.13
C SER A 382 4.95 8.84 3.63
N GLU A 383 4.58 9.24 2.41
CA GLU A 383 3.36 8.74 1.74
C GLU A 383 3.51 7.28 1.27
N ASP A 384 4.73 6.73 1.15
CA ASP A 384 4.97 5.35 0.68
C ASP A 384 4.76 4.27 1.78
N THR A 385 4.68 4.64 3.07
CA THR A 385 4.63 3.68 4.20
C THR A 385 3.26 3.62 4.87
N LEU A 386 2.87 2.44 5.38
CA LEU A 386 1.57 2.24 6.05
C LEU A 386 1.41 3.13 7.29
N ALA A 387 2.37 3.07 8.22
CA ALA A 387 2.39 3.91 9.41
C ALA A 387 2.35 5.42 9.07
N GLY A 388 3.07 5.85 8.03
CA GLY A 388 3.08 7.24 7.57
C GLY A 388 1.72 7.69 7.04
N ARG A 389 1.13 6.90 6.12
CA ARG A 389 -0.23 7.15 5.59
C ARG A 389 -1.29 7.17 6.69
N LEU A 390 -1.19 6.26 7.67
CA LEU A 390 -2.13 6.15 8.78
C LEU A 390 -2.04 7.37 9.72
N VAL A 391 -0.84 7.79 10.13
CA VAL A 391 -0.66 9.02 10.91
C VAL A 391 -1.12 10.26 10.14
N MET A 392 -0.87 10.34 8.83
CA MET A 392 -1.35 11.46 8.02
C MET A 392 -2.89 11.53 7.91
N THR A 393 -3.58 10.38 7.80
CA THR A 393 -5.02 10.33 7.46
C THR A 393 -5.98 10.02 8.61
N LYS A 394 -5.54 9.35 9.69
CA LYS A 394 -6.41 8.87 10.78
C LYS A 394 -6.03 9.37 12.18
N VAL A 395 -4.91 10.07 12.35
CA VAL A 395 -4.46 10.61 13.65
C VAL A 395 -4.61 12.13 13.68
N ASN A 396 -5.39 12.65 14.64
CA ASN A 396 -5.75 14.08 14.72
C ASN A 396 -5.28 14.77 16.02
N SER A 397 -4.98 14.02 17.08
CA SER A 397 -4.45 14.52 18.33
C SER A 397 -3.35 13.62 18.89
N VAL A 398 -2.61 14.15 19.87
CA VAL A 398 -1.65 13.42 20.68
C VAL A 398 -1.97 13.64 22.15
N LEU A 399 -1.69 12.63 22.99
CA LEU A 399 -1.63 12.80 24.43
C LEU A 399 -0.20 13.10 24.85
N LEU A 400 -0.06 14.04 25.78
CA LEU A 400 1.22 14.49 26.34
C LEU A 400 1.29 14.14 27.83
N LEU A 401 2.40 13.50 28.23
CA LEU A 401 2.79 13.34 29.62
C LEU A 401 4.03 14.21 29.89
N PRO A 402 3.91 15.33 30.62
CA PRO A 402 5.07 16.13 31.01
C PRO A 402 5.99 15.36 31.95
N PHE A 403 7.30 15.44 31.73
CA PHE A 403 8.26 14.97 32.72
C PHE A 403 8.21 15.89 33.94
N GLY A 404 8.05 15.30 35.13
CA GLY A 404 7.93 16.05 36.38
C GLY A 404 9.18 16.89 36.66
N ARG A 405 8.99 18.13 37.14
CA ARG A 405 10.10 18.94 37.66
C ARG A 405 10.72 18.21 38.86
N GLU A 406 12.04 18.11 38.88
CA GLU A 406 12.79 17.52 39.99
C GLU A 406 12.39 18.21 41.32
N GLY A 407 11.76 17.44 42.22
CA GLY A 407 11.27 17.96 43.51
C GLY A 407 9.87 17.51 43.93
N VAL A 408 9.05 16.96 43.03
CA VAL A 408 7.76 16.31 43.38
C VAL A 408 7.87 14.80 43.12
N SER A 409 7.34 13.98 44.04
CA SER A 409 7.42 12.52 43.94
C SER A 409 6.80 12.00 42.64
N SER A 410 7.60 11.32 41.82
CA SER A 410 7.27 10.88 40.45
C SER A 410 6.25 9.72 40.36
N HIS A 411 5.52 9.44 41.45
CA HIS A 411 4.41 8.51 41.48
C HIS A 411 3.22 9.21 42.15
N PRO A 412 2.03 9.20 41.51
CA PRO A 412 0.84 9.75 42.12
C PRO A 412 0.42 8.93 43.35
N PRO A 413 -0.35 9.50 44.30
CA PRO A 413 -0.84 8.76 45.46
C PRO A 413 -1.60 7.48 45.07
N PRO A 414 -1.54 6.39 45.87
CA PRO A 414 -2.21 5.14 45.54
C PRO A 414 -3.69 5.32 45.18
N GLY A 415 -4.05 4.92 43.95
CA GLY A 415 -5.40 5.09 43.39
C GLY A 415 -5.62 6.31 42.50
N VAL A 416 -4.69 7.28 42.46
CA VAL A 416 -4.77 8.45 41.58
C VAL A 416 -4.11 8.14 40.22
N LYS A 417 -4.88 8.24 39.13
CA LYS A 417 -4.37 8.05 37.76
C LYS A 417 -3.56 9.27 37.32
N GLU A 418 -2.35 9.04 36.81
CA GLU A 418 -1.46 10.06 36.26
C GLU A 418 -2.15 10.91 35.18
N ARG A 419 -1.91 12.23 35.18
CA ARG A 419 -2.51 13.18 34.23
C ARG A 419 -1.76 13.21 32.91
N VAL A 420 -2.52 13.15 31.82
CA VAL A 420 -2.05 13.39 30.44
C VAL A 420 -2.97 14.39 29.75
N TYR A 421 -2.41 15.22 28.89
CA TYR A 421 -3.11 16.35 28.28
C TYR A 421 -3.26 16.11 26.78
N GLU A 422 -4.38 16.52 26.18
CA GLU A 422 -4.57 16.44 24.73
C GLU A 422 -4.08 17.71 24.01
N ALA A 423 -3.38 17.52 22.89
CA ALA A 423 -3.13 18.57 21.90
C ALA A 423 -3.56 18.11 20.50
N VAL A 424 -4.19 19.02 19.76
CA VAL A 424 -4.62 18.80 18.38
C VAL A 424 -3.45 19.01 17.42
N ILE A 425 -3.32 18.18 16.38
CA ILE A 425 -2.28 18.32 15.36
C ILE A 425 -2.69 19.38 14.34
N GLU A 426 -1.86 20.41 14.19
CA GLU A 426 -2.07 21.52 13.23
C GLU A 426 -1.52 21.25 11.84
N GLU A 427 -0.34 20.62 11.78
CA GLU A 427 0.42 20.39 10.55
C GLU A 427 1.36 19.21 10.76
N LYS A 428 1.57 18.43 9.68
CA LYS A 428 2.40 17.23 9.65
C LYS A 428 3.40 17.41 8.52
N THR A 429 4.68 17.44 8.84
CA THR A 429 5.79 17.52 7.88
C THR A 429 6.63 16.24 7.96
N LYS A 430 7.62 16.08 7.06
CA LYS A 430 8.53 14.92 7.07
C LYS A 430 9.22 14.68 8.43
N ASP A 431 9.79 15.75 8.98
CA ASP A 431 10.67 15.72 10.16
C ASP A 431 9.99 16.27 11.42
N TYR A 432 8.94 17.09 11.30
CA TYR A 432 8.31 17.80 12.42
C TYR A 432 6.78 17.65 12.44
N ILE A 433 6.22 17.62 13.65
CA ILE A 433 4.78 17.78 13.91
C ILE A 433 4.56 19.11 14.63
N PHE A 434 3.49 19.81 14.24
CA PHE A 434 3.01 21.01 14.91
C PHE A 434 1.70 20.71 15.64
N LEU A 435 1.63 21.10 16.90
CA LEU A 435 0.52 20.87 17.83
C LEU A 435 -0.08 22.19 18.30
N ARG A 436 -1.37 22.19 18.65
CA ARG A 436 -2.07 23.26 19.35
C ARG A 436 -2.42 22.79 20.75
N ILE A 437 -1.92 23.49 21.78
CA ILE A 437 -2.18 23.20 23.19
C ILE A 437 -3.34 24.10 23.67
N CYS A 438 -4.32 23.52 24.39
CA CYS A 438 -5.46 24.28 24.90
C CYS A 438 -5.04 25.21 26.07
N LYS A 439 -5.76 26.33 26.25
CA LYS A 439 -5.46 27.31 27.31
C LYS A 439 -5.36 26.64 28.68
N ASN A 440 -6.30 25.75 29.01
CA ASN A 440 -6.34 25.07 30.30
C ASN A 440 -5.05 24.27 30.58
N CYS A 441 -4.47 23.62 29.57
CA CYS A 441 -3.19 22.92 29.68
C CYS A 441 -2.01 23.90 29.82
N CYS A 442 -2.04 25.03 29.10
CA CYS A 442 -1.05 26.10 29.28
C CYS A 442 -1.09 26.69 30.70
N ASP A 443 -2.30 26.97 31.22
CA ASP A 443 -2.52 27.50 32.57
C ASP A 443 -2.10 26.49 33.65
N GLU A 444 -2.52 25.21 33.56
CA GLU A 444 -2.25 24.17 34.57
C GLU A 444 -0.76 23.80 34.65
N LEU A 445 -0.06 23.70 33.52
CA LEU A 445 1.36 23.37 33.49
C LEU A 445 2.29 24.60 33.63
N GLY A 446 1.72 25.81 33.67
CA GLY A 446 2.47 27.07 33.69
C GLY A 446 3.36 27.24 32.45
N LEU A 447 2.83 26.91 31.28
CA LEU A 447 3.56 26.99 30.01
C LEU A 447 3.76 28.44 29.58
N LEU A 448 4.96 28.74 29.10
CA LEU A 448 5.33 30.05 28.56
C LEU A 448 5.88 29.86 27.14
N PRO A 449 5.67 30.84 26.24
CA PRO A 449 6.25 30.80 24.91
C PRO A 449 7.78 30.85 24.96
N ASP A 450 8.40 30.39 23.87
CA ASP A 450 9.84 30.41 23.61
C ASP A 450 10.64 29.62 24.68
N ARG A 451 9.99 28.61 25.26
CA ARG A 451 10.57 27.63 26.18
C ARG A 451 10.44 26.21 25.65
N GLU A 452 11.28 25.32 26.17
CA GLU A 452 11.15 23.89 25.93
C GLU A 452 10.39 23.19 27.08
N LEU A 453 9.57 22.20 26.72
CA LEU A 453 8.87 21.31 27.66
C LEU A 453 9.23 19.86 27.34
N GLN A 454 9.82 19.14 28.29
CA GLN A 454 10.05 17.70 28.14
C GLN A 454 8.75 16.93 28.35
N VAL A 455 8.41 16.10 27.37
CA VAL A 455 7.21 15.26 27.37
C VAL A 455 7.49 13.86 26.81
N GLU A 456 6.68 12.90 27.22
CA GLU A 456 6.41 11.69 26.44
C GLU A 456 5.12 11.92 25.64
N LEU A 457 5.13 11.56 24.36
CA LEU A 457 4.02 11.72 23.42
C LEU A 457 3.46 10.37 23.00
N GLN A 458 2.14 10.27 23.02
CA GLN A 458 1.41 9.15 22.44
C GLN A 458 0.39 9.62 21.39
N PHE A 459 0.59 9.21 20.15
CA PHE A 459 -0.29 9.56 19.02
C PHE A 459 -1.64 8.82 19.13
N GLN A 460 -2.77 9.53 18.98
CA GLN A 460 -4.10 8.95 19.14
C GLN A 460 -4.80 8.69 17.80
N LEU A 461 -5.08 7.41 17.54
CA LEU A 461 -5.90 6.96 16.42
C LEU A 461 -7.35 7.44 16.59
N ASN A 462 -7.94 8.05 15.54
CA ASN A 462 -9.37 8.34 15.51
C ASN A 462 -10.17 7.04 15.36
N ARG A 463 -10.60 6.50 16.51
CA ARG A 463 -11.38 5.25 16.60
C ARG A 463 -12.80 5.36 16.06
N LEU A 464 -13.37 6.58 16.01
CA LEU A 464 -14.82 6.78 15.86
C LEU A 464 -15.42 6.01 14.67
N PRO A 465 -14.82 5.98 13.45
CA PRO A 465 -15.37 5.21 12.34
C PRO A 465 -15.48 3.70 12.61
N LEU A 466 -14.54 3.11 13.36
CA LEU A 466 -14.59 1.69 13.74
C LEU A 466 -15.68 1.46 14.80
N CYS A 467 -15.83 2.37 15.77
CA CYS A 467 -16.93 2.35 16.74
C CYS A 467 -18.31 2.52 16.07
N GLU A 468 -18.41 3.29 14.98
CA GLU A 468 -19.61 3.41 14.15
C GLU A 468 -19.91 2.11 13.38
N MET A 469 -18.89 1.40 12.90
CA MET A 469 -19.04 0.08 12.27
C MET A 469 -19.53 -1.00 13.26
N HIS A 470 -18.98 -1.06 14.48
CA HIS A 470 -19.50 -1.93 15.55
C HIS A 470 -20.97 -1.61 15.88
N TYR A 471 -21.33 -0.32 15.93
CA TYR A 471 -22.71 0.11 16.18
C TYR A 471 -23.68 -0.28 15.05
N ALA A 472 -23.20 -0.32 13.80
CA ALA A 472 -23.98 -0.79 12.66
C ALA A 472 -24.24 -2.31 12.72
N LEU A 473 -23.25 -3.10 13.14
CA LEU A 473 -23.38 -4.54 13.37
C LEU A 473 -24.43 -4.83 14.45
N ASP A 474 -24.31 -4.24 15.65
CA ASP A 474 -25.28 -4.37 16.77
C ASP A 474 -26.74 -4.03 16.36
N ARG A 475 -26.93 -3.17 15.35
CA ARG A 475 -28.25 -2.72 14.90
C ARG A 475 -28.81 -3.48 13.70
N THR A 476 -28.03 -4.32 13.03
CA THR A 476 -28.46 -5.01 11.81
C THR A 476 -29.21 -6.31 12.14
N LYS A 477 -30.54 -6.21 12.24
CA LYS A 477 -31.41 -7.32 12.70
C LYS A 477 -31.90 -8.26 11.58
N GLU A 478 -31.93 -7.81 10.33
CA GLU A 478 -32.51 -8.58 9.21
C GLU A 478 -31.44 -9.36 8.43
N ASN A 479 -31.02 -10.48 9.01
CA ASN A 479 -30.00 -11.38 8.45
C ASN A 479 -30.29 -11.86 7.00
N GLY A 480 -31.55 -11.86 6.55
CA GLY A 480 -31.91 -12.22 5.17
C GLY A 480 -31.44 -11.22 4.10
N ILE A 481 -31.10 -9.98 4.48
CA ILE A 481 -30.49 -8.99 3.58
C ILE A 481 -29.00 -9.32 3.38
N LEU A 482 -28.32 -9.79 4.44
CA LEU A 482 -26.88 -10.10 4.45
C LEU A 482 -26.56 -11.50 3.91
N PHE A 483 -27.48 -12.44 4.14
CA PHE A 483 -27.41 -13.84 3.71
C PHE A 483 -28.71 -14.21 2.98
N PRO A 484 -28.91 -13.67 1.76
CA PRO A 484 -30.06 -14.00 0.91
C PRO A 484 -29.98 -15.47 0.44
N ASP A 485 -31.14 -16.12 0.40
CA ASP A 485 -31.29 -17.47 -0.13
C ASP A 485 -31.33 -17.46 -1.67
N ILE A 486 -30.38 -18.16 -2.29
CA ILE A 486 -30.25 -18.29 -3.75
C ILE A 486 -31.33 -19.24 -4.29
N GLY A 487 -31.76 -20.23 -3.51
CA GLY A 487 -32.76 -21.23 -3.91
C GLY A 487 -34.13 -20.60 -4.21
N MET A 488 -34.43 -19.47 -3.57
CA MET A 488 -35.55 -18.61 -3.93
C MET A 488 -35.16 -17.72 -5.13
N ILE A 489 -35.23 -18.25 -6.34
CA ILE A 489 -35.10 -17.45 -7.57
C ILE A 489 -36.31 -16.51 -7.68
N PRO A 490 -36.14 -15.18 -7.63
CA PRO A 490 -37.28 -14.27 -7.59
C PRO A 490 -37.92 -14.08 -8.97
N THR A 491 -39.24 -14.26 -9.06
CA THR A 491 -40.03 -13.92 -10.24
C THR A 491 -40.20 -12.40 -10.38
N ILE A 492 -39.15 -11.72 -10.84
CA ILE A 492 -39.26 -10.37 -11.39
C ILE A 492 -40.25 -10.45 -12.57
N PRO A 493 -41.24 -9.55 -12.70
CA PRO A 493 -42.30 -9.65 -13.70
C PRO A 493 -41.82 -9.20 -15.11
N TRP A 494 -40.87 -9.94 -15.68
CA TRP A 494 -40.40 -9.82 -17.05
C TRP A 494 -41.58 -10.00 -18.01
N SER A 495 -42.14 -8.90 -18.49
CA SER A 495 -43.30 -8.89 -19.38
C SER A 495 -42.89 -8.23 -20.69
N PRO A 496 -42.52 -8.98 -21.74
CA PRO A 496 -42.19 -8.41 -23.06
C PRO A 496 -43.30 -7.53 -23.63
N ASN A 497 -44.55 -7.84 -23.27
CA ASN A 497 -45.75 -7.09 -23.66
C ASN A 497 -45.93 -5.78 -22.88
N ARG A 498 -45.19 -5.57 -21.79
CA ARG A 498 -44.82 -4.23 -21.33
C ARG A 498 -43.51 -3.86 -22.04
N GLN A 499 -43.64 -3.49 -23.31
CA GLN A 499 -42.61 -2.71 -23.99
C GLN A 499 -42.24 -1.54 -23.06
N TRP A 500 -40.94 -1.24 -22.96
CA TRP A 500 -40.41 -0.32 -21.95
C TRP A 500 -41.24 0.97 -21.90
N ASP A 501 -41.81 1.24 -20.72
CA ASP A 501 -42.62 2.44 -20.43
C ASP A 501 -42.07 3.65 -21.18
N GLU A 502 -42.87 4.26 -22.07
CA GLU A 502 -42.45 5.39 -22.90
C GLU A 502 -41.98 6.60 -22.07
N GLN A 503 -42.31 6.58 -20.77
CA GLN A 503 -41.88 7.55 -19.77
C GLN A 503 -40.47 7.25 -19.17
N LEU A 504 -39.76 6.22 -19.65
CA LEU A 504 -38.33 5.95 -19.37
C LEU A 504 -37.43 6.83 -20.26
N ASP A 505 -36.27 7.24 -19.73
CA ASP A 505 -35.30 8.02 -20.51
C ASP A 505 -34.81 7.23 -21.74
N PRO A 506 -34.97 7.74 -22.98
CA PRO A 506 -34.70 6.97 -24.20
C PRO A 506 -33.21 6.65 -24.40
N ARG A 507 -32.31 7.25 -23.61
CA ARG A 507 -30.87 6.97 -23.61
C ARG A 507 -30.49 5.70 -22.82
N LEU A 508 -31.43 5.12 -22.08
CA LEU A 508 -31.20 3.88 -21.32
C LEU A 508 -31.02 2.68 -22.26
N ASN A 509 -29.98 1.88 -22.05
CA ASN A 509 -29.82 0.59 -22.75
C ASN A 509 -30.65 -0.54 -22.10
N ALA A 510 -30.68 -1.72 -22.73
CA ALA A 510 -31.46 -2.85 -22.26
C ALA A 510 -31.13 -3.28 -20.81
N LYS A 511 -29.83 -3.38 -20.45
CA LYS A 511 -29.40 -3.75 -19.10
C LYS A 511 -29.65 -2.66 -18.05
N GLN A 512 -29.63 -1.38 -18.45
CA GLN A 512 -30.01 -0.27 -17.57
C GLN A 512 -31.54 -0.25 -17.32
N LYS A 513 -32.36 -0.56 -18.32
CA LYS A 513 -33.82 -0.72 -18.16
C LYS A 513 -34.19 -1.95 -17.32
N GLU A 514 -33.46 -3.05 -17.50
CA GLU A 514 -33.52 -4.26 -16.66
C GLU A 514 -33.23 -3.92 -15.17
N ALA A 515 -32.18 -3.15 -14.90
CA ALA A 515 -31.88 -2.66 -13.55
C ALA A 515 -33.02 -1.80 -12.97
N ILE A 516 -33.56 -0.85 -13.74
CA ILE A 516 -34.67 0.00 -13.28
C ILE A 516 -35.92 -0.84 -13.01
N LEU A 517 -36.24 -1.85 -13.83
CA LEU A 517 -37.35 -2.77 -13.61
C LEU A 517 -37.18 -3.59 -12.32
N ALA A 518 -35.98 -4.16 -12.09
CA ALA A 518 -35.70 -4.88 -10.85
C ALA A 518 -35.84 -3.97 -9.62
N ILE A 519 -35.29 -2.75 -9.66
CA ILE A 519 -35.39 -1.79 -8.56
C ILE A 519 -36.85 -1.42 -8.28
N THR A 520 -37.60 -1.05 -9.32
CA THR A 520 -38.99 -0.53 -9.21
C THR A 520 -40.06 -1.61 -9.07
N THR A 521 -39.70 -2.90 -9.17
CA THR A 521 -40.60 -4.03 -8.91
C THR A 521 -41.27 -3.86 -7.53
N PRO A 522 -42.61 -3.96 -7.40
CA PRO A 522 -43.32 -3.64 -6.17
C PRO A 522 -42.69 -4.21 -4.89
N VAL A 523 -42.64 -3.42 -3.82
CA VAL A 523 -42.04 -3.83 -2.53
C VAL A 523 -42.79 -4.98 -1.83
N THR A 524 -44.00 -5.30 -2.28
CA THR A 524 -44.76 -6.50 -1.90
C THR A 524 -44.20 -7.79 -2.49
N ILE A 525 -43.39 -7.70 -3.56
CA ILE A 525 -42.61 -8.82 -4.09
C ILE A 525 -41.25 -8.81 -3.38
N PRO A 526 -40.93 -9.82 -2.56
CA PRO A 526 -39.64 -9.89 -1.90
C PRO A 526 -38.55 -10.16 -2.95
N LEU A 527 -37.58 -9.25 -3.03
CA LEU A 527 -36.33 -9.45 -3.77
C LEU A 527 -35.16 -9.40 -2.77
N PRO A 528 -34.09 -10.18 -2.97
CA PRO A 528 -32.82 -9.97 -2.27
C PRO A 528 -32.16 -8.65 -2.72
N PRO A 529 -31.03 -8.23 -2.13
CA PRO A 529 -30.29 -7.05 -2.60
C PRO A 529 -30.01 -7.08 -4.10
N ILE A 530 -30.33 -5.99 -4.80
CA ILE A 530 -30.05 -5.88 -6.23
C ILE A 530 -28.62 -5.37 -6.42
N LEU A 531 -27.78 -6.15 -7.09
CA LEU A 531 -26.42 -5.78 -7.44
C LEU A 531 -26.39 -5.15 -8.83
N ILE A 532 -25.93 -3.91 -8.92
CA ILE A 532 -25.67 -3.21 -10.19
C ILE A 532 -24.16 -3.08 -10.33
N ILE A 533 -23.57 -4.12 -10.92
CA ILE A 533 -22.16 -4.15 -11.24
C ILE A 533 -21.98 -3.39 -12.55
N GLY A 534 -21.09 -2.42 -12.55
CA GLY A 534 -20.81 -1.66 -13.76
C GLY A 534 -19.40 -1.08 -13.69
N PRO A 535 -18.52 -1.42 -14.64
CA PRO A 535 -17.29 -0.69 -14.85
C PRO A 535 -17.51 0.83 -14.96
N TYR A 536 -16.44 1.60 -14.91
CA TYR A 536 -16.47 3.02 -15.23
C TYR A 536 -17.22 3.33 -16.54
N GLY A 537 -17.84 4.51 -16.65
CA GLY A 537 -18.48 4.98 -17.89
C GLY A 537 -19.78 4.27 -18.31
N THR A 538 -20.20 3.22 -17.60
CA THR A 538 -21.40 2.40 -17.93
C THR A 538 -22.75 2.96 -17.46
N GLY A 539 -22.74 4.15 -16.85
CA GLY A 539 -23.96 4.85 -16.44
C GLY A 539 -24.61 4.34 -15.15
N LYS A 540 -23.87 3.68 -14.22
CA LYS A 540 -24.40 3.26 -12.90
C LYS A 540 -25.26 4.32 -12.21
N THR A 541 -24.67 5.46 -11.88
CA THR A 541 -25.31 6.60 -11.19
C THR A 541 -26.47 7.20 -12.00
N PHE A 542 -26.37 7.22 -13.33
CA PHE A 542 -27.48 7.62 -14.21
C PHE A 542 -28.66 6.65 -14.07
N THR A 543 -28.41 5.34 -14.14
CA THR A 543 -29.40 4.27 -13.99
C THR A 543 -30.10 4.34 -12.64
N LEU A 544 -29.34 4.49 -11.55
CA LEU A 544 -29.87 4.71 -10.21
C LEU A 544 -30.71 5.99 -10.13
N ALA A 545 -30.23 7.11 -10.68
CA ALA A 545 -30.95 8.38 -10.64
C ALA A 545 -32.25 8.37 -11.47
N GLN A 546 -32.31 7.61 -12.57
CA GLN A 546 -33.58 7.38 -13.28
C GLN A 546 -34.51 6.47 -12.46
N ALA A 547 -34.00 5.40 -11.83
CA ALA A 547 -34.80 4.57 -10.93
C ALA A 547 -35.43 5.40 -9.80
N VAL A 548 -34.68 6.33 -9.18
CA VAL A 548 -35.20 7.28 -8.18
C VAL A 548 -36.40 8.07 -8.72
N LYS A 549 -36.32 8.63 -9.94
CA LYS A 549 -37.45 9.37 -10.54
C LYS A 549 -38.67 8.49 -10.77
N HIS A 550 -38.50 7.23 -11.18
CA HIS A 550 -39.63 6.29 -11.32
C HIS A 550 -40.22 5.87 -9.97
N ILE A 551 -39.40 5.62 -8.94
CA ILE A 551 -39.87 5.34 -7.57
C ILE A 551 -40.73 6.49 -7.05
N LEU A 552 -40.32 7.74 -7.29
CA LEU A 552 -41.01 8.93 -6.79
C LEU A 552 -42.41 9.15 -7.37
N ARG A 553 -42.76 8.51 -8.50
CA ARG A 553 -44.13 8.51 -9.05
C ARG A 553 -45.14 7.75 -8.17
N GLN A 554 -44.68 6.95 -7.20
CA GLN A 554 -45.52 6.28 -6.21
C GLN A 554 -45.57 7.12 -4.94
N ASP A 555 -46.73 7.68 -4.55
CA ASP A 555 -46.81 8.72 -3.50
C ASP A 555 -46.24 8.30 -2.13
N SER A 556 -46.42 7.04 -1.73
CA SER A 556 -45.92 6.50 -0.46
C SER A 556 -44.41 6.24 -0.43
N SER A 557 -43.74 6.19 -1.59
CA SER A 557 -42.34 5.78 -1.66
C SER A 557 -41.38 6.88 -1.19
N ARG A 558 -40.37 6.46 -0.44
CA ARG A 558 -39.25 7.28 0.07
C ARG A 558 -37.92 6.58 -0.22
N VAL A 559 -36.90 7.35 -0.58
CA VAL A 559 -35.58 6.85 -0.99
C VAL A 559 -34.47 7.44 -0.15
N LEU A 560 -33.61 6.57 0.38
CA LEU A 560 -32.32 6.94 0.95
C LEU A 560 -31.22 6.63 -0.08
N ILE A 561 -30.45 7.64 -0.47
CA ILE A 561 -29.29 7.52 -1.35
C ILE A 561 -28.04 7.65 -0.48
N CYS A 562 -27.29 6.56 -0.35
CA CYS A 562 -25.99 6.51 0.31
C CYS A 562 -24.88 6.41 -0.73
N THR A 563 -23.75 7.07 -0.49
CA THR A 563 -22.56 6.98 -1.33
C THR A 563 -21.29 6.85 -0.49
N HIS A 564 -20.20 6.32 -1.03
CA HIS A 564 -18.91 6.33 -0.31
C HIS A 564 -18.35 7.76 -0.16
N SER A 565 -18.34 8.57 -1.23
CA SER A 565 -17.73 9.92 -1.22
C SER A 565 -18.75 11.05 -1.40
N ASN A 566 -18.46 12.22 -0.79
CA ASN A 566 -19.30 13.40 -0.91
C ASN A 566 -19.47 13.85 -2.38
N SER A 567 -18.43 13.75 -3.20
CA SER A 567 -18.47 14.11 -4.63
C SER A 567 -19.52 13.30 -5.41
N ALA A 568 -19.75 12.03 -5.03
CA ALA A 568 -20.79 11.20 -5.62
C ALA A 568 -22.20 11.61 -5.16
N ALA A 569 -22.40 11.81 -3.86
CA ALA A 569 -23.67 12.35 -3.34
C ALA A 569 -24.05 13.70 -3.97
N ASP A 570 -23.06 14.57 -4.18
CA ASP A 570 -23.26 15.91 -4.74
C ASP A 570 -23.60 15.86 -6.25
N LEU A 571 -23.23 14.77 -6.94
CA LEU A 571 -23.59 14.49 -8.33
C LEU A 571 -25.09 14.18 -8.48
N TYR A 572 -25.68 13.40 -7.57
CA TYR A 572 -27.12 13.13 -7.53
C TYR A 572 -27.94 14.43 -7.46
N ILE A 573 -27.49 15.38 -6.63
CA ILE A 573 -28.15 16.69 -6.48
C ILE A 573 -28.05 17.49 -7.79
N LYS A 574 -26.83 17.80 -8.24
CA LYS A 574 -26.58 18.71 -9.37
C LYS A 574 -27.14 18.20 -10.70
N ASP A 575 -26.84 16.95 -11.06
CA ASP A 575 -26.92 16.48 -12.44
C ASP A 575 -28.27 15.80 -12.74
N TYR A 576 -29.02 15.40 -11.71
CA TYR A 576 -30.23 14.57 -11.87
C TYR A 576 -31.45 15.03 -11.07
N LEU A 577 -31.30 15.40 -9.79
CA LEU A 577 -32.44 15.73 -8.92
C LEU A 577 -32.83 17.20 -8.99
N HIS A 578 -31.87 18.14 -8.99
CA HIS A 578 -32.16 19.57 -9.13
C HIS A 578 -32.88 19.90 -10.46
N PRO A 579 -32.41 19.46 -11.65
CA PRO A 579 -33.13 19.70 -12.91
C PRO A 579 -34.52 19.07 -12.94
N TYR A 580 -34.74 17.95 -12.24
CA TYR A 580 -36.05 17.30 -12.14
C TYR A 580 -37.02 18.10 -11.26
N VAL A 581 -36.53 18.68 -10.17
CA VAL A 581 -37.28 19.60 -9.30
C VAL A 581 -37.61 20.92 -10.01
N GLU A 582 -36.66 21.48 -10.77
CA GLU A 582 -36.91 22.68 -11.60
C GLU A 582 -37.92 22.42 -12.72
N ALA A 583 -37.96 21.20 -13.28
CA ALA A 583 -39.02 20.73 -14.19
C ALA A 583 -40.38 20.47 -13.49
N GLY A 584 -40.66 21.15 -12.37
CA GLY A 584 -41.94 21.13 -11.65
C GLY A 584 -42.11 20.03 -10.60
N ASN A 585 -41.18 19.08 -10.47
CA ASN A 585 -41.33 17.93 -9.56
C ASN A 585 -40.92 18.28 -8.12
N ALA A 586 -41.60 19.24 -7.50
CA ALA A 586 -41.29 19.74 -6.15
C ALA A 586 -41.29 18.62 -5.08
N HIS A 587 -42.10 17.57 -5.26
CA HIS A 587 -42.13 16.37 -4.40
C HIS A 587 -40.80 15.61 -4.36
N ALA A 588 -39.94 15.77 -5.38
CA ALA A 588 -38.65 15.10 -5.51
C ALA A 588 -37.49 15.85 -4.82
N ARG A 589 -37.77 17.00 -4.18
CA ARG A 589 -36.77 17.85 -3.52
C ARG A 589 -35.94 17.04 -2.51
N PRO A 590 -34.62 16.85 -2.74
CA PRO A 590 -33.78 16.07 -1.85
C PRO A 590 -33.33 16.86 -0.62
N LEU A 591 -33.06 16.15 0.46
CA LEU A 591 -32.31 16.63 1.62
C LEU A 591 -30.86 16.10 1.56
N ARG A 592 -29.88 17.00 1.50
CA ARG A 592 -28.46 16.66 1.49
C ARG A 592 -27.86 16.85 2.90
N VAL A 593 -27.36 15.77 3.51
CA VAL A 593 -26.75 15.80 4.86
C VAL A 593 -25.23 15.72 4.77
N TYR A 594 -24.55 16.69 5.40
CA TYR A 594 -23.08 16.74 5.52
C TYR A 594 -22.62 16.55 6.96
N PHE A 595 -21.34 16.21 7.12
CA PHE A 595 -20.64 16.33 8.40
C PHE A 595 -20.69 17.77 8.93
N ARG A 596 -21.11 17.94 10.19
CA ARG A 596 -21.34 19.25 10.85
C ARG A 596 -20.22 20.27 10.63
N ASN A 597 -18.97 19.86 10.81
CA ASN A 597 -17.81 20.75 10.77
C ASN A 597 -17.23 20.96 9.35
N ARG A 598 -17.90 20.46 8.30
CA ARG A 598 -17.54 20.81 6.92
C ARG A 598 -17.91 22.28 6.66
N TRP A 599 -16.96 23.06 6.18
CA TRP A 599 -17.21 24.46 5.82
C TRP A 599 -18.14 24.57 4.61
N VAL A 600 -19.24 25.32 4.75
CA VAL A 600 -20.27 25.51 3.72
C VAL A 600 -19.68 26.06 2.42
N LYS A 601 -18.70 26.97 2.51
CA LYS A 601 -17.97 27.55 1.36
C LYS A 601 -17.21 26.51 0.51
N THR A 602 -17.05 25.25 0.97
CA THR A 602 -16.43 24.13 0.22
C THR A 602 -17.43 23.27 -0.55
N VAL A 603 -18.71 23.68 -0.57
CA VAL A 603 -19.81 22.98 -1.24
C VAL A 603 -20.33 23.86 -2.38
N HIS A 604 -20.65 23.25 -3.52
CA HIS A 604 -21.15 23.96 -4.70
C HIS A 604 -22.46 24.72 -4.38
N PRO A 605 -22.63 26.01 -4.74
CA PRO A 605 -23.77 26.83 -4.29
C PRO A 605 -25.15 26.23 -4.57
N LEU A 606 -25.34 25.57 -5.72
CA LEU A 606 -26.56 24.81 -6.06
C LEU A 606 -26.86 23.72 -5.02
N VAL A 607 -25.84 22.98 -4.57
CA VAL A 607 -26.01 21.90 -3.58
C VAL A 607 -26.32 22.46 -2.19
N GLN A 608 -25.76 23.63 -1.84
CA GLN A 608 -26.08 24.33 -0.58
C GLN A 608 -27.59 24.57 -0.41
N GLN A 609 -28.32 24.82 -1.50
CA GLN A 609 -29.79 25.01 -1.50
C GLN A 609 -30.59 23.80 -0.98
N TYR A 610 -29.98 22.62 -0.93
CA TYR A 610 -30.59 21.37 -0.47
C TYR A 610 -30.03 20.90 0.88
N CYS A 611 -29.21 21.73 1.55
CA CYS A 611 -28.52 21.40 2.79
C CYS A 611 -29.15 22.06 4.02
N LEU A 612 -28.94 21.45 5.19
CA LEU A 612 -29.20 22.10 6.48
C LEU A 612 -27.97 22.93 6.89
N ILE A 613 -28.03 24.24 6.72
CA ILE A 613 -26.96 25.18 7.08
C ILE A 613 -27.21 25.72 8.50
N SER A 614 -26.15 25.94 9.28
CA SER A 614 -26.27 26.54 10.61
C SER A 614 -26.43 28.06 10.55
N ASN A 615 -26.98 28.68 11.59
CA ASN A 615 -27.26 30.12 11.65
C ASN A 615 -26.02 31.02 11.46
N THR A 616 -24.81 30.50 11.61
CA THR A 616 -23.55 31.23 11.36
C THR A 616 -23.14 31.22 9.88
N HIS A 617 -23.79 30.41 9.04
CA HIS A 617 -23.45 30.14 7.64
C HIS A 617 -22.02 29.60 7.38
N VAL A 618 -21.27 29.25 8.45
CA VAL A 618 -19.93 28.65 8.34
C VAL A 618 -20.02 27.12 8.15
N ASN A 619 -20.92 26.48 8.90
CA ASN A 619 -20.99 25.02 9.10
C ASN A 619 -22.40 24.46 8.82
N PHE A 620 -22.55 23.14 8.85
CA PHE A 620 -23.84 22.46 8.63
C PHE A 620 -24.56 22.14 9.96
N ARG A 621 -25.89 22.17 9.95
CA ARG A 621 -26.76 21.75 11.07
C ARG A 621 -27.08 20.25 10.94
N MET A 622 -27.10 19.54 12.08
CA MET A 622 -27.58 18.16 12.14
C MET A 622 -29.09 18.07 11.84
N PRO A 623 -29.58 17.07 11.09
CA PRO A 623 -31.01 16.87 10.84
C PRO A 623 -31.76 16.45 12.12
N THR A 624 -33.04 16.81 12.21
CA THR A 624 -34.00 16.25 13.18
C THR A 624 -34.91 15.19 12.52
N LYS A 625 -35.68 14.45 13.32
CA LYS A 625 -36.69 13.49 12.82
C LYS A 625 -37.67 14.15 11.85
N GLU A 626 -38.07 15.39 12.13
CA GLU A 626 -38.98 16.20 11.30
C GLU A 626 -38.34 16.63 9.99
N ASP A 627 -37.05 17.00 9.98
CA ASP A 627 -36.31 17.30 8.75
C ASP A 627 -36.33 16.09 7.81
N ILE A 628 -36.13 14.87 8.33
CA ILE A 628 -36.19 13.63 7.54
C ILE A 628 -37.61 13.33 7.07
N LEU A 629 -38.60 13.38 7.97
CA LEU A 629 -40.00 13.05 7.64
C LEU A 629 -40.61 13.99 6.59
N ARG A 630 -40.10 15.22 6.44
CA ARG A 630 -40.53 16.18 5.41
C ARG A 630 -40.05 15.86 3.99
N HIS A 631 -39.00 15.03 3.82
CA HIS A 631 -38.39 14.80 2.50
C HIS A 631 -38.64 13.37 1.97
N ARG A 632 -38.88 13.25 0.66
CA ARG A 632 -39.04 11.95 -0.02
C ARG A 632 -37.72 11.35 -0.51
N VAL A 633 -36.69 12.18 -0.69
CA VAL A 633 -35.32 11.76 -1.01
C VAL A 633 -34.36 12.34 0.03
N VAL A 634 -33.50 11.49 0.58
CA VAL A 634 -32.42 11.90 1.50
C VAL A 634 -31.10 11.40 0.93
N VAL A 635 -30.07 12.25 0.90
CA VAL A 635 -28.79 12.00 0.22
C VAL A 635 -27.62 12.21 1.18
N VAL A 636 -26.89 11.12 1.46
CA VAL A 636 -25.87 11.02 2.51
C VAL A 636 -24.62 10.31 2.00
N THR A 637 -23.47 10.52 2.64
CA THR A 637 -22.40 9.50 2.61
C THR A 637 -22.70 8.40 3.63
N LEU A 638 -22.15 7.19 3.45
CA LEU A 638 -22.29 6.08 4.41
C LEU A 638 -21.99 6.52 5.85
N SER A 639 -20.85 7.19 6.08
CA SER A 639 -20.50 7.76 7.38
C SER A 639 -21.54 8.75 7.94
N THR A 640 -22.21 9.54 7.11
CA THR A 640 -23.30 10.44 7.56
C THR A 640 -24.67 9.75 7.66
N SER A 641 -24.84 8.53 7.13
CA SER A 641 -26.09 7.77 7.30
C SER A 641 -26.29 7.34 8.75
N GLN A 642 -25.19 7.12 9.48
CA GLN A 642 -25.17 6.87 10.92
C GLN A 642 -25.93 7.95 11.72
N TYR A 643 -26.00 9.20 11.23
CA TYR A 643 -26.81 10.25 11.86
C TYR A 643 -28.32 10.03 11.73
N LEU A 644 -28.78 9.35 10.66
CA LEU A 644 -30.19 9.00 10.49
C LEU A 644 -30.61 7.89 11.46
N CYS A 645 -29.70 6.95 11.72
CA CYS A 645 -29.89 5.85 12.68
C CYS A 645 -30.08 6.32 14.15
N GLN A 646 -29.86 7.60 14.42
CA GLN A 646 -29.95 8.24 15.74
C GLN A 646 -31.27 9.00 15.97
N LEU A 647 -32.07 9.19 14.92
CA LEU A 647 -33.29 10.02 14.96
C LEU A 647 -34.57 9.23 15.26
N ASP A 648 -34.43 8.06 15.89
CA ASP A 648 -35.50 7.09 16.18
C ASP A 648 -36.49 6.94 15.02
N LEU A 649 -35.95 6.73 13.82
CA LEU A 649 -36.73 6.50 12.59
C LEU A 649 -37.24 5.06 12.56
N GLU A 650 -38.50 4.88 12.16
CA GLU A 650 -39.09 3.54 12.03
C GLU A 650 -38.37 2.72 10.93
N PRO A 651 -37.97 1.47 11.20
CA PRO A 651 -37.42 0.58 10.18
C PRO A 651 -38.40 0.38 9.02
N GLY A 652 -37.95 0.62 7.78
CA GLY A 652 -38.81 0.63 6.60
C GLY A 652 -39.44 1.99 6.26
N LEU A 653 -39.12 3.07 6.99
CA LEU A 653 -39.46 4.45 6.58
C LEU A 653 -38.98 4.75 5.15
N PHE A 654 -37.81 4.24 4.77
CA PHE A 654 -37.33 4.27 3.40
C PHE A 654 -37.74 3.00 2.67
N SER A 655 -38.66 3.11 1.71
CA SER A 655 -39.06 1.99 0.84
C SER A 655 -37.89 1.45 0.00
N HIS A 656 -36.89 2.29 -0.28
CA HIS A 656 -35.71 1.93 -1.06
C HIS A 656 -34.45 2.54 -0.43
N ILE A 657 -33.37 1.77 -0.32
CA ILE A 657 -32.04 2.26 0.06
C ILE A 657 -31.07 1.90 -1.07
N LEU A 658 -30.48 2.92 -1.69
CA LEU A 658 -29.57 2.82 -2.83
C LEU A 658 -28.16 3.18 -2.36
N LEU A 659 -27.21 2.26 -2.51
CA LEU A 659 -25.81 2.43 -2.10
C LEU A 659 -24.94 2.47 -3.37
N ASP A 660 -24.48 3.66 -3.76
CA ASP A 660 -23.58 3.85 -4.91
C ASP A 660 -22.11 3.90 -4.46
N GLU A 661 -21.21 3.41 -5.32
CA GLU A 661 -19.80 3.13 -5.01
C GLU A 661 -19.59 2.17 -3.81
N ALA A 662 -20.51 1.21 -3.61
CA ALA A 662 -20.50 0.26 -2.49
C ALA A 662 -19.25 -0.66 -2.46
N ALA A 663 -18.60 -0.90 -3.61
CA ALA A 663 -17.35 -1.66 -3.70
C ALA A 663 -16.15 -0.98 -2.98
N GLN A 664 -16.25 0.32 -2.70
CA GLN A 664 -15.19 1.11 -2.06
C GLN A 664 -15.25 1.07 -0.52
N ALA A 665 -16.33 0.50 0.05
CA ALA A 665 -16.60 0.46 1.48
C ALA A 665 -16.38 -0.95 2.04
N MET A 666 -15.97 -1.06 3.31
CA MET A 666 -16.03 -2.33 4.01
C MET A 666 -17.49 -2.78 4.18
N GLU A 667 -17.72 -4.08 4.33
CA GLU A 667 -19.07 -4.58 4.62
C GLU A 667 -19.67 -3.90 5.87
N CYS A 668 -18.89 -3.72 6.93
CA CYS A 668 -19.31 -3.05 8.16
C CYS A 668 -19.66 -1.55 7.99
N GLU A 669 -19.16 -0.89 6.95
CA GLU A 669 -19.58 0.47 6.55
C GLU A 669 -20.85 0.41 5.68
N THR A 670 -20.95 -0.60 4.81
CA THR A 670 -22.06 -0.77 3.86
C THR A 670 -23.38 -1.05 4.59
N ILE A 671 -23.34 -1.71 5.75
CA ILE A 671 -24.54 -2.00 6.57
C ILE A 671 -25.01 -0.82 7.44
N MET A 672 -24.27 0.29 7.54
CA MET A 672 -24.67 1.46 8.35
C MET A 672 -26.13 1.94 8.12
N PRO A 673 -26.63 2.09 6.88
CA PRO A 673 -28.04 2.43 6.63
C PRO A 673 -29.02 1.26 6.80
N PHE A 674 -28.57 0.00 6.92
CA PHE A 674 -29.48 -1.16 7.05
C PHE A 674 -30.19 -1.20 8.41
N ALA A 675 -29.69 -0.46 9.41
CA ALA A 675 -30.40 -0.20 10.67
C ALA A 675 -31.73 0.57 10.50
N LEU A 676 -32.01 1.09 9.29
CA LEU A 676 -33.26 1.75 8.88
C LEU A 676 -34.10 0.88 7.93
N ALA A 677 -33.61 -0.31 7.56
CA ALA A 677 -34.29 -1.22 6.64
C ALA A 677 -35.23 -2.19 7.37
N SER A 678 -36.19 -2.70 6.61
CA SER A 678 -37.12 -3.77 6.99
C SER A 678 -37.32 -4.72 5.80
N ARG A 679 -38.12 -5.77 5.97
CA ARG A 679 -38.47 -6.71 4.87
C ARG A 679 -39.22 -6.07 3.70
N SER A 680 -39.81 -4.89 3.89
CA SER A 680 -40.45 -4.10 2.83
C SER A 680 -39.53 -3.03 2.23
N THR A 681 -38.24 -3.04 2.59
CA THR A 681 -37.21 -2.13 2.05
C THR A 681 -36.46 -2.80 0.90
N ARG A 682 -36.45 -2.19 -0.29
CA ARG A 682 -35.62 -2.64 -1.41
C ARG A 682 -34.19 -2.12 -1.26
N ILE A 683 -33.23 -3.02 -1.11
CA ILE A 683 -31.80 -2.71 -1.06
C ILE A 683 -31.20 -2.81 -2.46
N VAL A 684 -30.37 -1.83 -2.82
CA VAL A 684 -29.63 -1.78 -4.09
C VAL A 684 -28.17 -1.44 -3.81
N LEU A 685 -27.24 -2.29 -4.26
CA LEU A 685 -25.80 -2.07 -4.16
C LEU A 685 -25.22 -1.86 -5.56
N ALA A 686 -24.57 -0.73 -5.80
CA ALA A 686 -23.92 -0.42 -7.08
C ALA A 686 -22.44 -0.10 -6.89
N GLY A 687 -21.59 -0.53 -7.83
CA GLY A 687 -20.15 -0.37 -7.67
C GLY A 687 -19.32 -0.93 -8.83
N ASP A 688 -18.01 -0.85 -8.67
CA ASP A 688 -17.00 -1.40 -9.57
C ASP A 688 -15.90 -2.06 -8.74
N HIS A 689 -15.89 -3.39 -8.72
CA HIS A 689 -14.99 -4.21 -7.89
C HIS A 689 -13.52 -4.18 -8.36
N MET A 690 -13.25 -3.58 -9.51
CA MET A 690 -11.90 -3.46 -10.09
C MET A 690 -11.31 -2.04 -9.98
N GLN A 691 -12.05 -1.10 -9.39
CA GLN A 691 -11.51 0.18 -8.91
C GLN A 691 -11.04 0.07 -7.45
N LEU A 692 -10.85 1.19 -6.75
CA LEU A 692 -10.42 1.21 -5.34
C LEU A 692 -11.40 0.43 -4.45
N SER A 693 -10.86 -0.52 -3.67
CA SER A 693 -11.54 -1.25 -2.59
C SER A 693 -11.14 -0.67 -1.23
N PRO A 694 -11.83 -0.98 -0.11
CA PRO A 694 -11.33 -0.65 1.22
C PRO A 694 -9.94 -1.27 1.48
N PHE A 695 -9.18 -0.63 2.38
CA PHE A 695 -7.86 -1.11 2.81
C PHE A 695 -7.90 -1.49 4.30
N VAL A 696 -7.33 -2.65 4.63
CA VAL A 696 -7.28 -3.25 5.97
C VAL A 696 -5.81 -3.42 6.36
N TYR A 697 -5.41 -2.89 7.51
CA TYR A 697 -4.02 -2.89 7.99
C TYR A 697 -3.62 -4.23 8.62
N SER A 698 -4.57 -4.96 9.21
CA SER A 698 -4.35 -6.30 9.76
C SER A 698 -4.33 -7.35 8.66
N GLU A 699 -3.15 -7.93 8.42
CA GLU A 699 -2.95 -9.08 7.52
C GLU A 699 -3.88 -10.24 7.85
N PHE A 700 -4.04 -10.57 9.14
CA PHE A 700 -4.98 -11.59 9.59
C PHE A 700 -6.44 -11.22 9.29
N ALA A 701 -6.86 -9.97 9.48
CA ALA A 701 -8.23 -9.58 9.13
C ALA A 701 -8.46 -9.55 7.61
N ARG A 702 -7.42 -9.27 6.82
CA ARG A 702 -7.42 -9.40 5.36
C ARG A 702 -7.60 -10.86 4.94
N GLU A 703 -6.86 -11.80 5.53
CA GLU A 703 -7.00 -13.25 5.33
C GLU A 703 -8.40 -13.78 5.71
N ARG A 704 -9.05 -13.18 6.73
CA ARG A 704 -10.44 -13.49 7.12
C ARG A 704 -11.49 -12.73 6.31
N ASN A 705 -11.08 -12.08 5.20
CA ASN A 705 -11.89 -11.36 4.22
C ASN A 705 -12.57 -10.06 4.69
N LEU A 706 -12.08 -9.38 5.75
CA LEU A 706 -12.59 -8.05 6.15
C LEU A 706 -12.44 -6.98 5.04
N HIS A 707 -11.47 -7.19 4.13
CA HIS A 707 -11.18 -6.31 3.01
C HIS A 707 -12.15 -6.45 1.81
N VAL A 708 -13.06 -7.43 1.85
CA VAL A 708 -14.04 -7.69 0.79
C VAL A 708 -15.29 -6.85 1.06
N SER A 709 -15.82 -6.14 0.06
CA SER A 709 -17.06 -5.37 0.25
C SER A 709 -18.28 -6.30 0.25
N LEU A 710 -19.40 -5.84 0.83
CA LEU A 710 -20.68 -6.57 0.78
C LEU A 710 -21.12 -6.83 -0.67
N LEU A 711 -20.85 -5.87 -1.57
CA LEU A 711 -21.15 -5.98 -3.00
C LEU A 711 -20.34 -7.12 -3.65
N ASP A 712 -19.05 -7.24 -3.33
CA ASP A 712 -18.19 -8.29 -3.87
C ASP A 712 -18.59 -9.67 -3.32
N ARG A 713 -18.86 -9.76 -2.01
CA ARG A 713 -19.31 -11.00 -1.36
C ARG A 713 -20.63 -11.50 -1.96
N LEU A 714 -21.61 -10.62 -2.18
CA LEU A 714 -22.87 -10.99 -2.79
C LEU A 714 -22.72 -11.27 -4.31
N TYR A 715 -21.77 -10.63 -4.99
CA TYR A 715 -21.48 -10.90 -6.41
C TYR A 715 -20.85 -12.29 -6.64
N GLU A 716 -20.07 -12.80 -5.70
CA GLU A 716 -19.59 -14.20 -5.73
C GLU A 716 -20.66 -15.20 -5.25
N HIS A 717 -21.55 -14.79 -4.33
CA HIS A 717 -22.66 -15.62 -3.83
C HIS A 717 -23.75 -15.84 -4.89
N TYR A 718 -24.05 -14.84 -5.73
CA TYR A 718 -25.10 -14.96 -6.75
C TYR A 718 -24.63 -15.71 -8.00
N PRO A 719 -25.38 -16.70 -8.53
CA PRO A 719 -25.14 -17.30 -9.84
C PRO A 719 -25.03 -16.27 -10.98
N ALA A 720 -24.38 -16.63 -12.10
CA ALA A 720 -24.11 -15.69 -13.19
C ALA A 720 -25.39 -15.13 -13.84
N GLU A 721 -26.42 -15.95 -13.97
CA GLU A 721 -27.74 -15.62 -14.54
C GLU A 721 -28.75 -15.15 -13.48
N TYR A 722 -28.33 -14.93 -12.23
CA TYR A 722 -29.26 -14.63 -11.14
C TYR A 722 -29.99 -13.29 -11.38
N PRO A 723 -31.34 -13.21 -11.28
CA PRO A 723 -32.10 -12.01 -11.68
C PRO A 723 -31.72 -10.69 -10.98
N CYS A 724 -31.06 -10.77 -9.82
CA CYS A 724 -30.59 -9.61 -9.06
C CYS A 724 -29.07 -9.33 -9.22
N ARG A 725 -28.37 -10.03 -10.14
CA ARG A 725 -26.95 -9.84 -10.48
C ARG A 725 -26.81 -9.14 -11.84
N ILE A 726 -27.01 -7.82 -11.88
CA ILE A 726 -27.12 -7.08 -13.15
C ILE A 726 -25.78 -6.43 -13.50
N LEU A 727 -25.21 -6.84 -14.64
CA LEU A 727 -23.95 -6.32 -15.18
C LEU A 727 -24.20 -5.32 -16.31
N LEU A 728 -23.64 -4.11 -16.19
CA LEU A 728 -23.65 -3.09 -17.23
C LEU A 728 -22.34 -3.15 -18.04
N CYS A 729 -22.40 -3.49 -19.32
CA CYS A 729 -21.21 -3.67 -20.18
C CYS A 729 -20.96 -2.56 -21.21
N GLU A 730 -21.94 -1.71 -21.49
CA GLU A 730 -21.79 -0.62 -22.48
C GLU A 730 -21.19 0.64 -21.85
N ASN A 731 -20.03 1.08 -22.34
CA ASN A 731 -19.34 2.28 -21.86
C ASN A 731 -19.59 3.48 -22.80
N TYR A 732 -20.06 4.59 -22.23
CA TYR A 732 -20.36 5.83 -22.96
C TYR A 732 -19.31 6.94 -22.72
N ARG A 733 -18.38 6.75 -21.79
CA ARG A 733 -17.38 7.76 -21.38
C ARG A 733 -16.21 7.87 -22.36
N SER A 734 -15.68 6.75 -22.84
CA SER A 734 -14.30 6.70 -23.33
C SER A 734 -14.17 6.24 -24.78
N HIS A 735 -13.01 6.54 -25.39
CA HIS A 735 -12.63 6.08 -26.72
C HIS A 735 -12.36 4.57 -26.72
N GLU A 736 -12.66 3.90 -27.83
CA GLU A 736 -12.54 2.45 -28.01
C GLU A 736 -11.17 1.89 -27.61
N ALA A 737 -10.05 2.46 -28.09
CA ALA A 737 -8.70 2.07 -27.66
C ALA A 737 -8.47 2.13 -26.13
N ILE A 738 -8.99 3.14 -25.42
CA ILE A 738 -8.90 3.23 -23.95
C ILE A 738 -9.75 2.14 -23.30
N ILE A 739 -10.95 1.90 -23.86
CA ILE A 739 -11.86 0.86 -23.40
C ILE A 739 -11.21 -0.52 -23.58
N SER A 740 -10.70 -0.84 -24.76
CA SER A 740 -10.00 -2.09 -25.09
C SER A 740 -8.89 -2.40 -24.06
N TYR A 741 -7.94 -1.49 -23.87
CA TYR A 741 -6.86 -1.61 -22.88
C TYR A 741 -7.40 -1.90 -21.47
N THR A 742 -8.40 -1.14 -21.01
CA THR A 742 -8.99 -1.40 -19.67
C THR A 742 -9.83 -2.68 -19.62
N SER A 743 -10.45 -3.07 -20.73
CA SER A 743 -11.34 -4.21 -20.83
C SER A 743 -10.55 -5.52 -20.72
N GLU A 744 -9.45 -5.62 -21.47
CA GLU A 744 -8.54 -6.76 -21.40
C GLU A 744 -7.89 -6.88 -20.01
N LEU A 745 -7.38 -5.78 -19.46
CA LEU A 745 -6.57 -5.79 -18.24
C LEU A 745 -7.36 -5.84 -16.93
N PHE A 746 -8.62 -5.39 -16.91
CA PHE A 746 -9.42 -5.29 -15.68
C PHE A 746 -10.83 -5.91 -15.76
N TYR A 747 -11.36 -6.26 -16.94
CA TYR A 747 -12.78 -6.62 -17.09
C TYR A 747 -13.04 -7.84 -18.00
N ASP A 748 -12.07 -8.76 -18.14
CA ASP A 748 -12.15 -9.98 -18.98
C ASP A 748 -12.60 -9.74 -20.45
N GLY A 749 -12.31 -8.57 -21.01
CA GLY A 749 -12.76 -8.18 -22.36
C GLY A 749 -14.26 -7.82 -22.46
N LYS A 750 -15.02 -7.81 -21.36
CA LYS A 750 -16.49 -7.67 -21.34
C LYS A 750 -17.00 -6.24 -21.55
N LEU A 751 -16.14 -5.22 -21.48
CA LEU A 751 -16.51 -3.81 -21.61
C LEU A 751 -16.53 -3.37 -23.08
N MET A 752 -17.67 -2.84 -23.54
CA MET A 752 -17.93 -2.47 -24.94
C MET A 752 -17.95 -0.95 -25.14
N ALA A 753 -17.51 -0.47 -26.31
CA ALA A 753 -17.43 0.96 -26.63
C ALA A 753 -18.70 1.48 -27.33
N SER A 754 -19.66 2.01 -26.55
CA SER A 754 -20.91 2.58 -27.08
C SER A 754 -20.87 4.10 -27.25
N GLY A 755 -19.94 4.80 -26.57
CA GLY A 755 -19.91 6.27 -26.52
C GLY A 755 -19.41 7.01 -27.77
N LYS A 756 -18.81 6.31 -28.74
CA LYS A 756 -18.23 6.87 -29.99
C LYS A 756 -17.42 8.17 -29.78
N GLN A 757 -16.60 8.21 -28.74
CA GLN A 757 -15.82 9.41 -28.40
C GLN A 757 -14.79 9.72 -29.50
N PRO A 758 -14.67 10.98 -29.97
CA PRO A 758 -13.72 11.35 -31.02
C PRO A 758 -12.26 11.30 -30.53
N SER A 759 -11.36 10.77 -31.35
CA SER A 759 -9.90 10.82 -31.15
C SER A 759 -9.30 12.21 -31.40
N HIS A 760 -8.02 12.38 -31.05
CA HIS A 760 -7.18 13.46 -31.58
C HIS A 760 -6.60 13.02 -32.95
N LYS A 761 -6.18 13.96 -33.81
CA LYS A 761 -5.53 13.63 -35.09
C LYS A 761 -4.08 13.18 -34.88
N ASP A 762 -3.31 14.02 -34.19
CA ASP A 762 -1.86 13.86 -34.03
C ASP A 762 -1.45 12.99 -32.82
N PHE A 763 -2.39 12.55 -31.98
CA PHE A 763 -2.11 11.83 -30.73
C PHE A 763 -3.05 10.62 -30.62
N TYR A 764 -2.48 9.41 -30.55
CA TYR A 764 -3.27 8.21 -30.33
C TYR A 764 -3.89 8.22 -28.92
N PRO A 765 -5.13 7.72 -28.70
CA PRO A 765 -5.82 7.78 -27.41
C PRO A 765 -5.07 7.21 -26.19
N LEU A 766 -4.01 6.43 -26.42
CA LEU A 766 -3.01 6.02 -25.44
C LEU A 766 -1.63 6.52 -25.94
N THR A 767 -1.05 7.51 -25.26
CA THR A 767 0.23 8.14 -25.65
C THR A 767 1.20 8.13 -24.47
N PHE A 768 2.50 7.93 -24.72
CA PHE A 768 3.56 7.92 -23.70
C PHE A 768 4.69 8.89 -24.04
N PHE A 769 5.06 9.76 -23.08
CA PHE A 769 6.17 10.70 -23.17
C PHE A 769 7.24 10.34 -22.12
N THR A 770 8.48 10.11 -22.57
CA THR A 770 9.60 9.73 -21.70
C THR A 770 10.22 10.93 -20.99
N ALA A 771 10.08 10.99 -19.66
CA ALA A 771 10.70 12.02 -18.82
C ALA A 771 11.89 11.45 -18.05
N ARG A 772 13.12 11.65 -18.57
CA ARG A 772 14.37 11.23 -17.91
C ARG A 772 14.80 12.20 -16.80
N GLY A 773 13.96 12.34 -15.78
CA GLY A 773 14.25 13.13 -14.58
C GLY A 773 14.76 12.30 -13.41
N GLU A 774 15.11 12.98 -12.33
CA GLU A 774 15.30 12.38 -11.00
C GLU A 774 14.07 12.70 -10.14
N ASP A 775 13.64 11.75 -9.30
CA ASP A 775 12.59 11.99 -8.32
C ASP A 775 13.17 12.37 -6.94
N VAL A 776 12.71 13.50 -6.45
CA VAL A 776 13.27 14.21 -5.29
C VAL A 776 12.20 14.34 -4.21
N GLN A 777 12.60 14.18 -2.96
CA GLN A 777 11.76 14.50 -1.79
C GLN A 777 12.27 15.81 -1.17
N GLU A 778 11.40 16.81 -1.04
CA GLU A 778 11.78 18.08 -0.43
C GLU A 778 12.05 17.92 1.08
N LYS A 779 12.95 18.75 1.64
CA LYS A 779 13.45 18.59 3.02
C LYS A 779 12.33 18.47 4.08
N ASN A 780 11.24 19.20 3.91
CA ASN A 780 10.10 19.20 4.84
C ASN A 780 8.93 18.32 4.36
N SER A 781 9.01 17.70 3.18
CA SER A 781 7.87 17.02 2.54
C SER A 781 7.85 15.51 2.71
N THR A 782 6.66 14.95 2.94
CA THR A 782 6.41 13.51 3.00
C THR A 782 6.27 12.86 1.61
N ALA A 783 6.19 13.66 0.54
CA ALA A 783 5.90 13.24 -0.83
C ALA A 783 7.07 13.49 -1.78
N TYR A 784 7.13 12.73 -2.89
CA TYR A 784 8.13 12.92 -3.95
C TYR A 784 7.57 13.80 -5.09
N TYR A 785 8.49 14.41 -5.85
CA TYR A 785 8.21 15.13 -7.08
C TYR A 785 9.31 14.87 -8.11
N ASN A 786 9.01 15.06 -9.40
CA ASN A 786 9.96 14.93 -10.50
C ASN A 786 9.80 16.12 -11.44
N ASN A 787 10.73 17.08 -11.37
CA ASN A 787 10.64 18.32 -12.13
C ASN A 787 10.67 18.11 -13.66
N ALA A 788 11.30 17.04 -14.16
CA ALA A 788 11.30 16.75 -15.60
C ALA A 788 9.88 16.40 -16.07
N GLU A 789 9.17 15.54 -15.34
CA GLU A 789 7.74 15.27 -15.61
C GLU A 789 6.91 16.55 -15.49
N VAL A 790 7.18 17.44 -14.52
CA VAL A 790 6.44 18.71 -14.38
C VAL A 790 6.56 19.56 -15.64
N PHE A 791 7.78 19.77 -16.15
CA PHE A 791 7.98 20.60 -17.35
C PHE A 791 7.45 19.93 -18.62
N GLU A 792 7.66 18.63 -18.78
CA GLU A 792 7.15 17.84 -19.90
C GLU A 792 5.61 17.88 -19.96
N ILE A 793 4.91 17.65 -18.84
CA ILE A 793 3.45 17.78 -18.75
C ILE A 793 2.99 19.19 -19.14
N VAL A 794 3.63 20.23 -18.60
CA VAL A 794 3.25 21.63 -18.88
C VAL A 794 3.43 21.97 -20.36
N GLU A 795 4.47 21.45 -21.01
CA GLU A 795 4.70 21.66 -22.45
C GLU A 795 3.70 20.89 -23.32
N ARG A 796 3.50 19.58 -23.06
CA ARG A 796 2.53 18.75 -23.82
C ARG A 796 1.09 19.24 -23.63
N VAL A 797 0.74 19.77 -22.45
CA VAL A 797 -0.54 20.47 -22.21
C VAL A 797 -0.66 21.76 -23.02
N GLU A 798 0.40 22.57 -23.09
CA GLU A 798 0.40 23.80 -23.90
C GLU A 798 0.30 23.50 -25.40
N GLU A 799 0.95 22.43 -25.86
CA GLU A 799 0.88 21.92 -27.23
C GLU A 799 -0.54 21.43 -27.58
N LEU A 800 -1.14 20.58 -26.73
CA LEU A 800 -2.50 20.06 -26.91
C LEU A 800 -3.53 21.18 -27.03
N ARG A 801 -3.43 22.24 -26.22
CA ARG A 801 -4.34 23.39 -26.27
C ARG A 801 -4.22 24.18 -27.58
N LYS A 802 -3.04 24.23 -28.19
CA LYS A 802 -2.82 24.84 -29.52
C LYS A 802 -3.37 23.96 -30.66
N LYS A 803 -3.36 22.64 -30.48
CA LYS A 803 -3.84 21.64 -31.43
C LYS A 803 -5.31 21.20 -31.23
N TRP A 804 -6.04 21.82 -30.30
CA TRP A 804 -7.33 21.34 -29.80
C TRP A 804 -8.34 20.99 -30.93
N PRO A 805 -8.75 19.71 -31.06
CA PRO A 805 -9.63 19.28 -32.14
C PRO A 805 -11.01 19.96 -32.09
N VAL A 806 -11.46 20.49 -33.24
CA VAL A 806 -12.81 21.04 -33.40
C VAL A 806 -13.90 20.00 -33.09
N SER A 807 -13.61 18.71 -33.31
CA SER A 807 -14.47 17.57 -32.95
C SER A 807 -14.68 17.39 -31.44
N TRP A 808 -13.86 18.02 -30.59
CA TRP A 808 -14.02 18.04 -29.13
C TRP A 808 -14.83 19.25 -28.64
N GLY A 809 -15.28 20.13 -29.55
CA GLY A 809 -15.97 21.37 -29.24
C GLY A 809 -15.02 22.51 -28.88
N LYS A 810 -15.55 23.58 -28.30
CA LYS A 810 -14.77 24.72 -27.81
C LYS A 810 -13.77 24.24 -26.74
N LEU A 811 -12.54 24.78 -26.76
CA LEU A 811 -11.56 24.55 -25.70
C LEU A 811 -12.14 24.98 -24.34
N ASP A 812 -12.06 24.07 -23.38
CA ASP A 812 -12.38 24.24 -21.97
C ASP A 812 -11.21 23.65 -21.17
N ASP A 813 -10.46 24.51 -20.47
CA ASP A 813 -9.30 24.09 -19.69
C ASP A 813 -9.67 23.13 -18.55
N THR A 814 -10.89 23.23 -18.00
CA THR A 814 -11.36 22.32 -16.93
C THR A 814 -11.60 20.89 -17.43
N SER A 815 -11.79 20.73 -18.76
CA SER A 815 -11.88 19.42 -19.41
C SER A 815 -10.52 18.72 -19.56
N ILE A 816 -9.41 19.40 -19.29
CA ILE A 816 -8.07 18.82 -19.21
C ILE A 816 -7.78 18.46 -17.75
N GLY A 817 -7.56 17.17 -17.49
CA GLY A 817 -7.14 16.66 -16.19
C GLY A 817 -5.65 16.34 -16.18
N VAL A 818 -4.99 16.57 -15.03
CA VAL A 818 -3.64 16.06 -14.76
C VAL A 818 -3.66 15.32 -13.43
N VAL A 819 -3.11 14.11 -13.35
CA VAL A 819 -3.20 13.28 -12.15
C VAL A 819 -1.85 12.67 -11.78
N SER A 820 -1.53 12.69 -10.49
CA SER A 820 -0.38 12.02 -9.90
C SER A 820 -0.75 11.37 -8.56
N PRO A 821 -0.02 10.36 -8.06
CA PRO A 821 -0.22 9.85 -6.70
C PRO A 821 0.15 10.90 -5.63
N TYR A 822 1.22 11.66 -5.87
CA TYR A 822 1.94 12.44 -4.86
C TYR A 822 1.49 13.90 -4.74
N ALA A 823 1.42 14.41 -3.50
CA ALA A 823 0.93 15.76 -3.22
C ALA A 823 1.81 16.88 -3.81
N ASP A 824 3.13 16.74 -3.71
CA ASP A 824 4.09 17.76 -4.15
C ASP A 824 4.15 17.90 -5.67
N GLN A 825 4.05 16.78 -6.40
CA GLN A 825 3.95 16.81 -7.85
C GLN A 825 2.68 17.58 -8.30
N VAL A 826 1.54 17.32 -7.65
CA VAL A 826 0.29 18.06 -7.89
C VAL A 826 0.46 19.56 -7.59
N PHE A 827 1.15 19.93 -6.52
CA PHE A 827 1.45 21.34 -6.20
C PHE A 827 2.35 21.99 -7.26
N ARG A 828 3.43 21.32 -7.67
CA ARG A 828 4.42 21.83 -8.63
C ARG A 828 3.85 22.00 -10.04
N ILE A 829 3.07 21.03 -10.53
CA ILE A 829 2.35 21.17 -11.80
C ILE A 829 1.36 22.34 -11.75
N ARG A 830 0.58 22.49 -10.66
CA ARG A 830 -0.31 23.67 -10.47
C ARG A 830 0.47 24.98 -10.48
N ALA A 831 1.70 25.03 -9.95
CA ALA A 831 2.52 26.24 -9.93
C ALA A 831 3.03 26.61 -11.33
N GLU A 832 3.57 25.65 -12.11
CA GLU A 832 4.09 25.93 -13.45
C GLU A 832 2.97 26.25 -14.46
N LEU A 833 1.83 25.53 -14.41
CA LEU A 833 0.65 25.84 -15.24
C LEU A 833 0.14 27.27 -15.00
N ARG A 834 0.17 27.76 -13.74
CA ARG A 834 -0.17 29.15 -13.40
C ARG A 834 0.79 30.17 -14.03
N LYS A 835 2.10 29.90 -14.09
CA LYS A 835 3.06 30.78 -14.79
C LYS A 835 2.73 30.89 -16.28
N LYS A 836 2.29 29.78 -16.90
CA LYS A 836 1.77 29.72 -18.28
C LYS A 836 0.33 30.23 -18.44
N ARG A 837 -0.29 30.78 -17.38
CA ARG A 837 -1.70 31.23 -17.28
C ARG A 837 -2.77 30.14 -17.40
N MET A 838 -2.39 28.87 -17.56
CA MET A 838 -3.26 27.69 -17.72
C MET A 838 -3.82 27.19 -16.37
N HIS A 839 -4.32 28.12 -15.56
CA HIS A 839 -4.60 27.92 -14.14
C HIS A 839 -5.94 27.23 -13.83
N GLU A 840 -6.82 27.07 -14.83
CA GLU A 840 -8.13 26.40 -14.72
C GLU A 840 -8.04 24.88 -14.93
N ILE A 841 -6.88 24.37 -15.37
CA ILE A 841 -6.63 22.95 -15.63
C ILE A 841 -6.67 22.14 -14.34
N SER A 842 -7.42 21.04 -14.35
CA SER A 842 -7.72 20.24 -13.16
C SER A 842 -6.59 19.25 -12.81
N VAL A 843 -5.52 19.76 -12.19
CA VAL A 843 -4.48 18.93 -11.57
C VAL A 843 -4.97 18.37 -10.23
N GLU A 844 -4.90 17.05 -10.00
CA GLU A 844 -5.40 16.38 -8.78
C GLU A 844 -4.58 15.15 -8.34
N ARG A 845 -4.76 14.73 -7.08
CA ARG A 845 -4.34 13.38 -6.63
C ARG A 845 -5.33 12.31 -7.08
N VAL A 846 -4.89 11.07 -7.29
CA VAL A 846 -5.76 9.95 -7.74
C VAL A 846 -6.98 9.75 -6.83
N LEU A 847 -6.82 9.89 -5.51
CA LEU A 847 -7.93 9.77 -4.55
C LEU A 847 -8.99 10.88 -4.70
N ASN A 848 -8.64 12.02 -5.32
CA ASN A 848 -9.54 13.17 -5.52
C ASN A 848 -10.31 13.13 -6.85
N VAL A 849 -10.00 12.22 -7.78
CA VAL A 849 -10.66 12.16 -9.11
C VAL A 849 -11.87 11.22 -9.18
N GLN A 850 -12.30 10.66 -8.05
CA GLN A 850 -13.59 9.98 -7.96
C GLN A 850 -14.74 10.94 -8.36
N GLY A 851 -15.68 10.46 -9.18
CA GLY A 851 -16.76 11.26 -9.77
C GLY A 851 -16.34 12.25 -10.87
N LYS A 852 -15.05 12.58 -11.02
CA LYS A 852 -14.55 13.47 -12.09
C LYS A 852 -14.39 12.73 -13.43
N GLN A 853 -14.40 13.48 -14.53
CA GLN A 853 -14.21 13.00 -15.90
C GLN A 853 -13.51 14.12 -16.71
N PHE A 854 -12.64 13.75 -17.66
CA PHE A 854 -11.84 14.71 -18.43
C PHE A 854 -11.80 14.32 -19.91
N ARG A 855 -11.86 15.30 -20.82
CA ARG A 855 -11.68 15.08 -22.26
C ARG A 855 -10.30 14.47 -22.54
N VAL A 856 -9.28 15.04 -21.92
CA VAL A 856 -7.90 14.52 -21.92
C VAL A 856 -7.38 14.40 -20.49
N LEU A 857 -6.62 13.34 -20.24
CA LEU A 857 -5.98 13.05 -18.96
C LEU A 857 -4.47 12.91 -19.14
N PHE A 858 -3.69 13.70 -18.41
CA PHE A 858 -2.26 13.49 -18.24
C PHE A 858 -1.99 12.73 -16.94
N LEU A 859 -1.12 11.72 -16.98
CA LEU A 859 -0.64 10.97 -15.80
C LEU A 859 0.84 11.27 -15.54
N SER A 860 1.17 11.65 -14.31
CA SER A 860 2.54 11.90 -13.83
C SER A 860 2.95 10.79 -12.87
N THR A 861 3.93 9.97 -13.27
CA THR A 861 4.33 8.77 -12.53
C THR A 861 5.28 9.03 -11.35
N VAL A 862 6.00 10.13 -11.41
CA VAL A 862 7.04 10.62 -10.50
C VAL A 862 8.26 9.72 -10.39
N ARG A 863 8.08 8.47 -9.95
CA ARG A 863 9.12 7.63 -9.35
C ARG A 863 10.09 7.04 -10.37
N THR A 864 11.38 7.14 -10.08
CA THR A 864 12.44 6.47 -10.85
C THR A 864 12.88 5.17 -10.17
N ARG A 865 13.66 4.36 -10.90
CA ARG A 865 14.28 3.15 -10.35
C ARG A 865 15.34 3.43 -9.27
N HIS A 866 15.84 4.66 -9.14
CA HIS A 866 16.94 5.00 -8.22
C HIS A 866 16.50 5.15 -6.77
N THR A 867 15.26 5.57 -6.52
CA THR A 867 14.67 5.75 -5.18
C THR A 867 13.89 4.51 -4.73
N CYS A 868 13.24 3.81 -5.66
CA CYS A 868 12.53 2.54 -5.46
C CYS A 868 13.48 1.33 -5.24
N LYS A 869 14.52 1.50 -4.42
CA LYS A 869 15.45 0.43 -4.06
C LYS A 869 14.73 -0.61 -3.20
N HIS A 870 14.82 -1.88 -3.58
CA HIS A 870 14.43 -2.96 -2.67
C HIS A 870 15.28 -2.88 -1.39
N LYS A 871 14.64 -2.65 -0.24
CA LYS A 871 15.07 -3.33 0.98
C LYS A 871 14.74 -4.81 0.77
N GLN A 872 15.65 -5.57 0.17
CA GLN A 872 15.61 -7.02 0.28
C GLN A 872 15.90 -7.40 1.72
N THR A 873 14.85 -7.44 2.55
CA THR A 873 14.71 -8.58 3.46
C THR A 873 14.93 -9.84 2.62
N ALA A 874 15.85 -10.71 3.04
CA ALA A 874 16.13 -11.94 2.32
C ALA A 874 14.81 -12.70 2.12
N ILE A 875 14.58 -13.22 0.91
CA ILE A 875 13.31 -13.85 0.52
C ILE A 875 13.09 -15.08 1.41
N LYS A 876 12.32 -14.89 2.49
CA LYS A 876 11.79 -15.99 3.28
C LYS A 876 10.83 -16.75 2.38
N ARG A 877 11.13 -18.02 2.12
CA ARG A 877 10.17 -18.94 1.51
C ARG A 877 8.91 -18.95 2.36
N LYS A 878 7.79 -18.44 1.83
CA LYS A 878 6.43 -18.73 2.30
C LYS A 878 5.51 -18.79 1.10
N GLU A 879 4.83 -19.91 0.93
CA GLU A 879 4.02 -20.25 -0.26
C GLU A 879 2.62 -19.60 -0.25
N GLN A 880 2.54 -18.38 0.28
CA GLN A 880 1.30 -17.63 0.49
C GLN A 880 1.49 -16.18 0.01
N LEU A 881 1.60 -16.02 -1.32
CA LEU A 881 1.41 -14.72 -1.97
C LEU A 881 -0.07 -14.33 -1.88
N VAL A 882 -0.49 -13.82 -0.71
CA VAL A 882 -1.74 -13.07 -0.58
C VAL A 882 -1.60 -11.80 -1.42
N GLU A 883 -2.53 -11.57 -2.34
CA GLU A 883 -2.40 -10.62 -3.47
C GLU A 883 -2.16 -9.14 -3.03
N ASP A 884 -2.41 -8.84 -1.75
CA ASP A 884 -2.33 -7.52 -1.12
C ASP A 884 -1.42 -7.48 0.14
N SER A 885 -0.31 -8.25 0.17
CA SER A 885 0.64 -8.24 1.31
C SER A 885 1.11 -6.83 1.72
N THR A 886 1.20 -6.61 3.04
CA THR A 886 1.49 -5.33 3.71
C THR A 886 2.98 -5.00 3.87
N GLU A 887 3.89 -5.92 3.55
CA GLU A 887 5.34 -5.67 3.67
C GLU A 887 5.93 -4.88 2.47
N ASP A 888 5.21 -4.82 1.34
CA ASP A 888 5.61 -4.04 0.15
C ASP A 888 5.39 -2.53 0.33
N LEU A 889 6.34 -1.73 -0.19
CA LEU A 889 6.21 -0.27 -0.28
C LEU A 889 5.26 0.12 -1.44
N ASP A 890 4.37 1.08 -1.18
CA ASP A 890 3.37 1.50 -2.18
C ASP A 890 3.85 2.72 -2.98
N TYR A 891 4.54 2.44 -4.08
CA TYR A 891 5.01 3.39 -5.09
C TYR A 891 3.90 3.90 -6.05
N GLY A 892 2.64 3.95 -5.61
CA GLY A 892 1.50 4.46 -6.36
C GLY A 892 1.26 3.72 -7.70
N PHE A 893 1.48 4.41 -8.82
CA PHE A 893 1.24 3.85 -10.16
C PHE A 893 2.14 2.66 -10.56
N LEU A 894 3.23 2.41 -9.82
CA LEU A 894 4.13 1.28 -10.06
C LEU A 894 3.66 0.01 -9.30
N SER A 895 2.95 0.18 -8.18
CA SER A 895 2.55 -0.88 -7.24
C SER A 895 1.05 -1.21 -7.29
N ASN A 896 0.19 -0.21 -7.46
CA ASN A 896 -1.23 -0.31 -7.16
C ASN A 896 -2.13 -0.23 -8.41
N TYR A 897 -2.55 -1.41 -8.89
CA TYR A 897 -3.34 -1.56 -10.13
C TYR A 897 -4.76 -0.98 -10.03
N LYS A 898 -5.40 -1.03 -8.86
CA LYS A 898 -6.72 -0.40 -8.60
C LYS A 898 -6.63 1.13 -8.67
N LEU A 899 -5.56 1.70 -8.14
CA LEU A 899 -5.24 3.12 -8.22
C LEU A 899 -4.93 3.54 -9.67
N LEU A 900 -4.19 2.72 -10.42
CA LEU A 900 -3.94 2.93 -11.86
C LEU A 900 -5.23 2.89 -12.70
N ASN A 901 -6.06 1.86 -12.53
CA ASN A 901 -7.37 1.74 -13.21
C ASN A 901 -8.24 2.97 -12.90
N THR A 902 -8.36 3.33 -11.62
CA THR A 902 -9.16 4.48 -11.17
C THR A 902 -8.71 5.81 -11.81
N ALA A 903 -7.42 5.97 -12.12
CA ALA A 903 -6.90 7.14 -12.83
C ALA A 903 -7.20 7.08 -14.34
N ILE A 904 -6.75 6.05 -15.05
CA ILE A 904 -6.90 5.92 -16.52
C ILE A 904 -8.37 6.10 -16.96
N THR A 905 -9.29 5.49 -16.21
CA THR A 905 -10.74 5.49 -16.47
C THR A 905 -11.45 6.84 -16.26
N ARG A 906 -10.72 7.93 -15.97
CA ARG A 906 -11.27 9.29 -15.97
C ARG A 906 -11.28 9.94 -17.36
N ALA A 907 -10.46 9.45 -18.29
CA ALA A 907 -10.30 10.03 -19.63
C ALA A 907 -11.45 9.68 -20.59
N GLN A 908 -11.80 10.61 -21.48
CA GLN A 908 -12.78 10.40 -22.55
C GLN A 908 -12.10 10.13 -23.90
N SER A 909 -11.18 10.97 -24.35
CA SER A 909 -10.57 10.86 -25.69
C SER A 909 -9.08 10.52 -25.72
N LEU A 910 -8.32 10.87 -24.67
CA LEU A 910 -6.87 10.70 -24.65
C LEU A 910 -6.34 10.50 -23.22
N VAL A 911 -5.50 9.48 -23.03
CA VAL A 911 -4.64 9.27 -21.87
C VAL A 911 -3.19 9.49 -22.32
N ALA A 912 -2.56 10.53 -21.80
CA ALA A 912 -1.15 10.85 -22.02
C ALA A 912 -0.35 10.57 -20.75
N VAL A 913 0.61 9.66 -20.81
CA VAL A 913 1.44 9.29 -19.66
C VAL A 913 2.80 9.96 -19.78
N VAL A 914 3.30 10.51 -18.68
CA VAL A 914 4.61 11.15 -18.60
C VAL A 914 5.40 10.51 -17.47
N GLY A 915 6.55 9.90 -17.79
CA GLY A 915 7.33 9.15 -16.80
C GLY A 915 8.61 8.48 -17.27
N ASP A 916 9.24 7.74 -16.36
CA ASP A 916 10.39 6.86 -16.63
C ASP A 916 9.90 5.45 -17.04
N PRO A 917 9.95 5.07 -18.33
CA PRO A 917 9.49 3.77 -18.79
C PRO A 917 10.33 2.60 -18.22
N ILE A 918 11.58 2.86 -17.83
CA ILE A 918 12.46 1.84 -17.25
C ILE A 918 12.04 1.54 -15.81
N ALA A 919 11.68 2.55 -15.02
CA ALA A 919 11.05 2.33 -13.71
C ALA A 919 9.72 1.60 -13.84
N LEU A 920 8.83 2.07 -14.71
CA LEU A 920 7.48 1.55 -14.88
C LEU A 920 7.45 0.07 -15.29
N CYS A 921 8.36 -0.37 -16.17
CA CYS A 921 8.46 -1.77 -16.57
C CYS A 921 9.34 -2.64 -15.66
N SER A 922 10.11 -2.09 -14.70
CA SER A 922 11.00 -2.89 -13.83
C SER A 922 10.70 -2.87 -12.34
N VAL A 923 9.74 -2.05 -11.88
CA VAL A 923 9.44 -1.84 -10.46
C VAL A 923 7.96 -2.06 -10.16
N GLY A 924 7.68 -2.83 -9.09
CA GLY A 924 6.35 -2.99 -8.53
C GLY A 924 5.44 -3.96 -9.31
N ARG A 925 4.20 -4.11 -8.81
CA ARG A 925 3.22 -5.10 -9.32
C ARG A 925 2.60 -4.66 -10.67
N CYS A 926 2.64 -3.38 -11.03
CA CYS A 926 2.03 -2.86 -12.26
C CYS A 926 2.89 -3.03 -13.53
N ARG A 927 4.11 -3.58 -13.45
CA ARG A 927 5.05 -3.66 -14.58
C ARG A 927 4.46 -4.18 -15.90
N LYS A 928 3.67 -5.26 -15.87
CA LYS A 928 3.00 -5.82 -17.06
C LYS A 928 1.98 -4.87 -17.71
N PHE A 929 1.26 -4.10 -16.90
CA PHE A 929 0.29 -3.11 -17.38
C PHE A 929 1.03 -2.01 -18.15
N TRP A 930 2.19 -1.60 -17.65
CA TRP A 930 3.06 -0.62 -18.30
C TRP A 930 3.78 -1.15 -19.54
N GLU A 931 4.29 -2.38 -19.51
CA GLU A 931 4.83 -3.08 -20.69
C GLU A 931 3.80 -3.12 -21.83
N HIS A 932 2.54 -3.49 -21.52
CA HIS A 932 1.45 -3.55 -22.49
C HIS A 932 1.02 -2.15 -22.97
N PHE A 933 0.91 -1.15 -22.08
CA PHE A 933 0.62 0.24 -22.45
C PHE A 933 1.69 0.81 -23.41
N ILE A 934 2.98 0.59 -23.11
CA ILE A 934 4.11 1.04 -23.92
C ILE A 934 4.16 0.29 -25.25
N SER A 935 3.84 -1.01 -25.28
CA SER A 935 3.71 -1.80 -26.51
C SER A 935 2.65 -1.22 -27.45
N ILE A 936 1.45 -0.89 -26.92
CA ILE A 936 0.39 -0.23 -27.72
C ILE A 936 0.85 1.14 -28.21
N CYS A 937 1.53 1.93 -27.37
CA CYS A 937 2.07 3.23 -27.78
C CYS A 937 3.10 3.09 -28.92
N TYR A 938 3.97 2.08 -28.85
CA TYR A 938 4.92 1.78 -29.92
C TYR A 938 4.21 1.37 -31.22
N GLN A 939 3.27 0.42 -31.16
CA GLN A 939 2.48 -0.05 -32.31
C GLN A 939 1.68 1.07 -33.00
N ASN A 940 1.28 2.11 -32.26
CA ASN A 940 0.50 3.24 -32.78
C ASN A 940 1.32 4.54 -32.92
N SER A 941 2.66 4.44 -32.96
CA SER A 941 3.59 5.58 -33.15
C SER A 941 3.42 6.75 -32.15
N SER A 942 2.93 6.44 -30.94
CA SER A 942 2.65 7.36 -29.84
C SER A 942 3.55 7.13 -28.61
N LEU A 943 4.70 6.47 -28.81
CA LEU A 943 5.80 6.40 -27.85
C LEU A 943 6.85 7.48 -28.19
N HIS A 944 7.11 8.40 -27.25
CA HIS A 944 7.96 9.57 -27.48
C HIS A 944 9.13 9.66 -26.49
N GLY A 945 10.29 10.16 -26.95
CA GLY A 945 11.50 10.38 -26.14
C GLY A 945 12.42 9.15 -25.92
N ILE A 946 12.02 7.98 -26.43
CA ILE A 946 12.78 6.73 -26.40
C ILE A 946 12.24 5.80 -27.50
N THR A 947 13.04 4.82 -27.96
CA THR A 947 12.52 3.74 -28.82
C THR A 947 12.20 2.48 -27.99
N TYR A 948 11.40 1.58 -28.54
CA TYR A 948 11.02 0.34 -27.83
C TYR A 948 12.22 -0.60 -27.64
N GLU A 949 13.15 -0.63 -28.60
CA GLU A 949 14.41 -1.37 -28.55
C GLU A 949 15.32 -0.80 -27.45
N GLN A 950 15.35 0.53 -27.29
CA GLN A 950 16.09 1.18 -26.21
C GLN A 950 15.50 0.87 -24.82
N ILE A 951 14.17 0.73 -24.70
CA ILE A 951 13.55 0.24 -23.46
C ILE A 951 13.95 -1.21 -23.22
N LYS A 952 13.71 -2.10 -24.19
CA LYS A 952 14.00 -3.54 -24.12
C LYS A 952 15.47 -3.80 -23.74
N SER A 953 16.41 -3.18 -24.45
CA SER A 953 17.85 -3.32 -24.20
C SER A 953 18.27 -2.83 -22.81
N GLN A 954 17.64 -1.76 -22.29
CA GLN A 954 17.90 -1.29 -20.93
C GLN A 954 17.31 -2.22 -19.86
N LEU A 955 16.13 -2.81 -20.09
CA LEU A 955 15.54 -3.80 -19.19
C LEU A 955 16.39 -5.08 -19.18
N GLU A 956 16.77 -5.60 -20.35
CA GLU A 956 17.68 -6.76 -20.50
C GLU A 956 19.03 -6.49 -19.82
N ALA A 957 19.61 -5.29 -20.00
CA ALA A 957 20.85 -4.90 -19.31
C ALA A 957 20.68 -4.75 -17.79
N LEU A 958 19.48 -4.48 -17.28
CA LEU A 958 19.17 -4.45 -15.84
C LEU A 958 18.92 -5.85 -15.26
N GLU A 959 18.43 -6.80 -16.06
CA GLU A 959 18.35 -8.22 -15.70
C GLU A 959 19.74 -8.84 -15.69
N LEU A 960 20.55 -8.65 -16.74
CA LEU A 960 21.94 -9.10 -16.82
C LEU A 960 22.82 -8.52 -15.69
N LYS A 961 22.57 -7.28 -15.26
CA LYS A 961 23.24 -6.66 -14.09
C LYS A 961 22.82 -7.25 -12.74
N LYS A 962 21.79 -8.09 -12.65
CA LYS A 962 21.54 -8.95 -11.48
C LYS A 962 22.34 -10.25 -11.55
N THR A 963 22.63 -10.74 -12.75
CA THR A 963 23.38 -11.99 -12.98
C THR A 963 24.88 -11.83 -12.74
N TYR A 964 25.45 -10.67 -13.07
CA TYR A 964 26.87 -10.37 -12.82
C TYR A 964 27.10 -9.76 -11.44
N VAL A 965 27.37 -10.60 -10.44
CA VAL A 965 28.16 -10.19 -9.27
C VAL A 965 29.58 -9.86 -9.77
N LEU A 966 30.14 -8.73 -9.34
CA LEU A 966 31.54 -8.40 -9.63
C LEU A 966 32.45 -9.51 -9.08
N ASN A 967 33.38 -10.01 -9.89
CA ASN A 967 34.35 -11.02 -9.45
C ASN A 967 35.12 -10.49 -8.22
N PRO A 968 34.98 -11.08 -7.02
CA PRO A 968 35.64 -10.59 -5.81
C PRO A 968 37.16 -10.80 -5.83
N LEU A 969 37.67 -11.59 -6.78
CA LEU A 969 39.10 -11.80 -7.01
C LEU A 969 39.67 -10.84 -8.08
N ALA A 970 38.88 -9.89 -8.58
CA ALA A 970 39.40 -8.83 -9.45
C ALA A 970 40.40 -7.95 -8.67
N PRO A 971 41.68 -7.87 -9.06
CA PRO A 971 42.67 -7.11 -8.31
C PRO A 971 42.33 -5.62 -8.32
N GLU A 972 42.58 -4.95 -7.18
CA GLU A 972 42.23 -3.55 -6.97
C GLU A 972 42.74 -2.65 -8.11
N PHE A 973 41.85 -1.83 -8.67
CA PHE A 973 42.20 -0.94 -9.77
C PHE A 973 43.05 0.23 -9.27
N ILE A 974 44.36 0.00 -9.14
CA ILE A 974 45.34 1.05 -8.87
C ILE A 974 45.53 1.88 -10.15
N PRO A 975 45.11 3.17 -10.18
CA PRO A 975 45.33 4.05 -11.32
C PRO A 975 46.82 4.18 -11.63
N ARG A 976 47.20 4.40 -12.89
CA ARG A 976 48.62 4.45 -13.29
C ARG A 976 49.46 5.48 -12.51
N ALA A 977 48.84 6.54 -11.99
CA ALA A 977 49.48 7.56 -11.15
C ALA A 977 49.80 7.13 -9.69
N LEU A 978 49.27 5.98 -9.24
CA LEU A 978 49.40 5.49 -7.85
C LEU A 978 50.15 4.14 -7.75
N ARG A 979 50.73 3.64 -8.84
CA ARG A 979 51.60 2.46 -8.79
C ARG A 979 52.98 2.83 -8.22
N PRO A 980 53.48 2.18 -7.16
CA PRO A 980 54.85 2.36 -6.70
C PRO A 980 55.85 1.97 -7.79
N MET A 981 56.87 2.79 -8.02
CA MET A 981 57.98 2.50 -8.94
C MET A 981 58.96 1.51 -8.31
N LEU A 982 58.55 0.24 -8.22
CA LEU A 982 59.43 -0.88 -7.89
C LEU A 982 60.12 -1.35 -9.18
N GLY A 983 61.45 -1.25 -9.21
CA GLY A 983 62.23 -1.42 -10.43
C GLY A 983 62.31 -2.86 -10.94
N HIS A 984 62.12 -3.04 -12.25
CA HIS A 984 62.56 -4.27 -12.92
C HIS A 984 64.09 -4.31 -12.96
N HIS A 985 64.69 -5.18 -12.17
CA HIS A 985 65.95 -5.79 -12.57
C HIS A 985 65.67 -6.82 -13.66
N SER A 986 66.33 -6.67 -14.82
CA SER A 986 66.37 -7.66 -15.89
C SER A 986 67.82 -8.00 -16.20
N SER A 987 68.12 -9.29 -16.32
CA SER A 987 69.45 -9.82 -16.66
C SER A 987 69.35 -11.30 -17.03
N SER A 988 69.94 -11.83 -18.09
CA SER A 988 70.66 -11.16 -19.20
C SER A 988 70.80 -12.11 -20.39
N GLN A 989 70.71 -11.58 -21.61
CA GLN A 989 71.50 -11.90 -22.82
C GLN A 989 70.95 -11.05 -24.00
N ALA A 990 71.74 -10.34 -24.80
CA ALA A 990 73.20 -10.13 -24.76
C ALA A 990 73.65 -8.82 -25.46
N LEU A 991 74.93 -8.47 -25.26
CA LEU A 991 75.80 -7.60 -26.08
C LEU A 991 75.66 -6.05 -26.04
N HIS A 992 76.63 -5.50 -25.30
CA HIS A 992 77.23 -4.15 -25.19
C HIS A 992 77.85 -3.58 -26.50
N PRO A 993 78.47 -2.35 -26.57
CA PRO A 993 79.15 -1.60 -25.48
C PRO A 993 79.08 -0.05 -25.41
N HIS A 994 79.79 0.46 -24.38
CA HIS A 994 80.22 1.84 -24.06
C HIS A 994 79.29 2.68 -23.15
N HIS A 995 79.72 3.25 -22.01
CA HIS A 995 80.98 3.09 -21.24
C HIS A 995 80.77 3.32 -19.72
N HIS A 996 81.67 2.75 -18.89
CA HIS A 996 81.79 2.87 -17.41
C HIS A 996 82.39 4.23 -16.94
N PRO A 997 82.50 4.58 -15.62
CA PRO A 997 82.52 3.72 -14.40
C PRO A 997 81.76 4.19 -13.11
N HIS A 998 81.88 3.36 -12.06
CA HIS A 998 81.50 3.50 -10.63
C HIS A 998 82.56 4.33 -9.81
N PRO A 999 82.54 4.53 -8.45
CA PRO A 999 81.95 3.78 -7.30
C PRO A 999 80.98 4.59 -6.39
N GLN A 1000 80.06 4.06 -5.57
CA GLN A 1000 80.09 3.15 -4.39
C GLN A 1000 80.74 3.68 -3.09
N HIS A 1001 79.94 3.83 -2.00
CA HIS A 1001 80.30 3.40 -0.61
C HIS A 1001 79.11 3.48 0.40
N ILE A 1002 78.85 2.35 1.09
CA ILE A 1002 78.49 2.13 2.53
C ILE A 1002 77.41 2.99 3.27
N GLN A 1003 76.49 2.28 3.95
CA GLN A 1003 75.55 2.71 5.04
C GLN A 1003 76.21 2.56 6.45
N PRO A 1004 75.72 3.09 7.61
CA PRO A 1004 74.28 3.15 7.99
C PRO A 1004 73.79 4.22 9.04
N VAL A 1005 72.50 4.11 9.42
CA VAL A 1005 71.77 4.61 10.64
C VAL A 1005 71.75 6.12 10.98
N SER A 1006 70.55 6.73 10.97
CA SER A 1006 69.99 7.48 12.13
C SER A 1006 68.52 7.93 11.93
N ASN A 1007 67.93 8.54 12.97
CA ASN A 1007 66.49 8.62 13.29
C ASN A 1007 65.60 9.58 12.45
N LYS A 1008 64.36 9.10 12.20
CA LYS A 1008 63.02 9.72 12.40
C LYS A 1008 62.71 11.20 12.06
N GLN A 1009 61.47 11.35 11.56
CA GLN A 1009 60.52 12.48 11.73
C GLN A 1009 60.88 13.85 11.11
N GLY A 1010 60.14 14.23 10.05
CA GLY A 1010 60.16 15.61 9.52
C GLY A 1010 59.22 15.91 8.34
N SER A 1011 58.85 14.91 7.52
CA SER A 1011 58.30 15.17 6.17
C SER A 1011 56.77 15.30 6.04
N GLN A 1012 55.95 14.89 7.02
CA GLN A 1012 54.47 14.92 6.87
C GLN A 1012 53.81 16.27 7.20
N GLN A 1013 54.40 17.12 8.05
CA GLN A 1013 53.77 18.40 8.42
C GLN A 1013 53.80 19.46 7.30
N GLN A 1014 54.84 19.48 6.45
CA GLN A 1014 54.95 20.47 5.37
C GLN A 1014 53.87 20.30 4.30
N GLN A 1015 53.48 19.06 3.95
CA GLN A 1015 52.41 18.83 2.96
C GLN A 1015 51.02 19.25 3.47
N GLN A 1016 50.71 19.05 4.76
CA GLN A 1016 49.44 19.51 5.32
C GLN A 1016 49.35 21.04 5.40
N GLN A 1017 50.44 21.75 5.72
CA GLN A 1017 50.44 23.22 5.73
C GLN A 1017 50.24 23.81 4.32
N GLN A 1018 50.84 23.22 3.27
CA GLN A 1018 50.61 23.68 1.90
C GLN A 1018 49.15 23.47 1.43
N GLN A 1019 48.51 22.35 1.78
CA GLN A 1019 47.10 22.14 1.44
C GLN A 1019 46.16 23.11 2.19
N GLN A 1020 46.42 23.41 3.47
CA GLN A 1020 45.63 24.40 4.21
C GLN A 1020 45.79 25.82 3.64
N GLN A 1021 46.99 26.23 3.21
CA GLN A 1021 47.18 27.54 2.57
C GLN A 1021 46.45 27.66 1.24
N GLN A 1022 46.42 26.61 0.40
CA GLN A 1022 45.64 26.63 -0.84
C GLN A 1022 44.12 26.71 -0.59
N GLN A 1023 43.59 26.00 0.42
CA GLN A 1023 42.17 26.11 0.78
C GLN A 1023 41.81 27.51 1.31
N GLN A 1024 42.66 28.14 2.12
CA GLN A 1024 42.43 29.51 2.59
C GLN A 1024 42.46 30.53 1.44
N GLN A 1025 43.36 30.40 0.46
CA GLN A 1025 43.36 31.28 -0.72
C GLN A 1025 42.09 31.13 -1.57
N GLN A 1026 41.58 29.91 -1.76
CA GLN A 1026 40.30 29.71 -2.47
C GLN A 1026 39.10 30.33 -1.71
N GLN A 1027 39.05 30.20 -0.38
CA GLN A 1027 38.00 30.85 0.41
C GLN A 1027 38.07 32.39 0.36
N GLN A 1028 39.27 32.98 0.38
CA GLN A 1028 39.43 34.43 0.23
C GLN A 1028 38.97 34.93 -1.15
N GLN A 1029 39.27 34.20 -2.24
CA GLN A 1029 38.77 34.56 -3.57
C GLN A 1029 37.24 34.48 -3.67
N GLN A 1030 36.60 33.47 -3.08
CA GLN A 1030 35.13 33.39 -3.04
C GLN A 1030 34.50 34.53 -2.22
N GLN A 1031 35.09 34.91 -1.08
CA GLN A 1031 34.61 36.05 -0.30
C GLN A 1031 34.76 37.39 -1.05
N GLN A 1032 35.86 37.61 -1.79
CA GLN A 1032 36.02 38.80 -2.62
C GLN A 1032 34.98 38.87 -3.75
N GLN A 1033 34.65 37.75 -4.41
CA GLN A 1033 33.58 37.72 -5.42
C GLN A 1033 32.20 38.03 -4.81
N GLN A 1034 31.88 37.51 -3.62
CA GLN A 1034 30.63 37.83 -2.94
C GLN A 1034 30.56 39.31 -2.53
N GLN A 1035 31.66 39.90 -2.04
CA GLN A 1035 31.69 41.34 -1.72
C GLN A 1035 31.51 42.22 -2.96
N GLN A 1036 32.11 41.87 -4.11
CA GLN A 1036 31.88 42.59 -5.36
C GLN A 1036 30.42 42.51 -5.83
N GLN A 1037 29.77 41.35 -5.72
CA GLN A 1037 28.34 41.23 -6.04
C GLN A 1037 27.45 42.06 -5.09
N GLN A 1038 27.76 42.10 -3.80
CA GLN A 1038 27.02 42.94 -2.84
C GLN A 1038 27.22 44.44 -3.11
N GLN A 1039 28.42 44.88 -3.48
CA GLN A 1039 28.66 46.28 -3.87
C GLN A 1039 27.90 46.67 -5.15
N GLN A 1040 27.82 45.80 -6.15
CA GLN A 1040 27.00 46.04 -7.35
C GLN A 1040 25.50 46.15 -7.00
N GLN A 1041 24.97 45.30 -6.11
CA GLN A 1041 23.58 45.42 -5.67
C GLN A 1041 23.30 46.70 -4.87
N GLN A 1042 24.24 47.14 -4.01
CA GLN A 1042 24.09 48.41 -3.29
C GLN A 1042 24.13 49.63 -4.22
N GLN A 1043 24.99 49.63 -5.25
CA GLN A 1043 25.01 50.70 -6.25
C GLN A 1043 23.71 50.78 -7.06
N GLN A 1044 23.08 49.65 -7.39
CA GLN A 1044 21.78 49.64 -8.06
C GLN A 1044 20.64 50.19 -7.18
N GLN A 1045 20.69 49.99 -5.86
CA GLN A 1045 19.66 50.53 -4.96
C GLN A 1045 19.74 52.06 -4.80
N GLN A 1046 20.94 52.65 -4.87
CA GLN A 1046 21.14 54.10 -4.69
C GLN A 1046 20.64 54.98 -5.85
N GLN A 1047 20.25 54.41 -7.00
CA GLN A 1047 19.84 55.17 -8.20
C GLN A 1047 18.31 55.29 -8.40
N SER A 1048 17.49 55.05 -7.37
CA SER A 1048 16.03 55.15 -7.47
C SER A 1048 15.45 56.30 -6.61
N PRO A 1049 14.72 57.27 -7.19
CA PRO A 1049 14.20 58.42 -6.46
C PRO A 1049 12.87 58.11 -5.73
N PRO A 1050 12.62 58.73 -4.56
CA PRO A 1050 11.43 58.45 -3.76
C PRO A 1050 10.16 59.12 -4.33
N LYS A 1051 9.03 58.41 -4.26
CA LYS A 1051 7.68 59.01 -4.45
C LYS A 1051 6.88 58.96 -3.15
N VAL A 1052 6.33 60.13 -2.79
CA VAL A 1052 5.59 60.38 -1.55
C VAL A 1052 4.14 59.90 -1.65
N ARG A 1053 3.57 59.44 -0.53
CA ARG A 1053 2.12 59.20 -0.37
C ARG A 1053 1.41 60.44 0.17
N CYS A 1054 0.30 60.82 -0.45
CA CYS A 1054 -0.79 61.58 0.20
C CYS A 1054 -2.12 60.84 -0.03
N PHE A 1055 -3.15 61.21 0.74
CA PHE A 1055 -4.43 60.53 0.88
C PHE A 1055 -5.57 61.56 0.89
N ARG A 1056 -6.82 61.11 0.67
CA ARG A 1056 -8.10 61.86 0.73
C ARG A 1056 -8.35 62.82 -0.48
N LEU A 1057 -9.58 63.07 -0.91
CA LEU A 1057 -10.90 62.53 -0.51
C LEU A 1057 -11.93 62.60 -1.68
N ASP A 1058 -13.17 62.24 -1.35
CA ASP A 1058 -14.46 62.56 -2.01
C ASP A 1058 -15.09 61.57 -3.02
N GLU A 1059 -16.38 61.33 -2.74
CA GLU A 1059 -17.45 60.63 -3.48
C GLU A 1059 -18.44 61.72 -4.02
N PRO A 1060 -19.56 61.45 -4.75
CA PRO A 1060 -20.40 60.23 -4.77
C PRO A 1060 -21.02 59.83 -6.15
N GLN A 1061 -22.00 58.90 -6.08
CA GLN A 1061 -23.11 58.64 -7.03
C GLN A 1061 -23.01 57.51 -8.08
N TRP A 1062 -23.34 56.30 -7.61
CA TRP A 1062 -24.39 55.41 -8.14
C TRP A 1062 -24.80 55.46 -9.63
N LYS A 1063 -24.62 54.32 -10.32
CA LYS A 1063 -25.72 53.62 -11.02
C LYS A 1063 -25.43 52.12 -11.19
N GLU A 1064 -26.48 51.33 -11.36
CA GLU A 1064 -26.45 49.86 -11.26
C GLU A 1064 -26.15 49.17 -12.60
N SER A 1065 -25.43 48.04 -12.58
CA SER A 1065 -25.94 46.70 -12.95
C SER A 1065 -24.84 45.66 -13.29
N LEU A 1066 -25.19 44.38 -13.15
CA LEU A 1066 -24.51 43.16 -13.70
C LEU A 1066 -23.11 42.74 -13.16
N PHE A 1067 -23.15 41.79 -12.22
CA PHE A 1067 -22.22 40.66 -11.97
C PHE A 1067 -20.67 40.81 -12.04
N PRO A 1068 -19.98 40.75 -10.89
CA PRO A 1068 -18.65 40.15 -10.72
C PRO A 1068 -18.77 38.64 -10.39
N SER A 1069 -18.13 37.70 -11.09
CA SER A 1069 -16.69 37.40 -11.18
C SER A 1069 -16.07 36.85 -9.88
N THR A 1070 -15.72 35.56 -9.87
CA THR A 1070 -15.13 34.84 -8.73
C THR A 1070 -13.73 35.33 -8.36
N SER A 1071 -13.56 35.80 -7.11
CA SER A 1071 -12.27 36.11 -6.51
C SER A 1071 -11.98 35.19 -5.31
N PHE A 1072 -10.99 34.31 -5.45
CA PHE A 1072 -10.37 33.59 -4.33
C PHE A 1072 -9.12 34.36 -3.87
N ILE A 1073 -9.03 34.72 -2.57
CA ILE A 1073 -7.78 34.77 -1.77
C ILE A 1073 -8.11 35.20 -0.32
N MET A 1074 -7.33 34.66 0.63
CA MET A 1074 -7.27 35.00 2.08
C MET A 1074 -8.56 34.97 2.92
N CYS A 1075 -8.57 34.05 3.89
CA CYS A 1075 -9.27 34.23 5.17
C CYS A 1075 -8.21 34.37 6.28
N PHE A 1076 -8.28 35.43 7.08
CA PHE A 1076 -7.72 35.48 8.43
C PHE A 1076 -8.86 35.68 9.44
N PHE A 1077 -8.68 35.18 10.66
CA PHE A 1077 -9.69 35.28 11.70
C PHE A 1077 -9.81 36.70 12.24
N ASN A 1078 -11.06 37.15 12.44
CA ASN A 1078 -11.38 37.98 13.59
C ASN A 1078 -12.82 37.71 14.05
N MET A 1079 -13.02 37.52 15.35
CA MET A 1079 -14.33 37.42 15.99
C MET A 1079 -14.32 38.26 17.26
N GLY A 1080 -15.27 39.17 17.38
CA GLY A 1080 -15.54 39.93 18.59
C GLY A 1080 -17.05 40.09 18.75
N PHE A 1081 -17.59 39.52 19.83
CA PHE A 1081 -18.98 39.73 20.24
C PHE A 1081 -18.98 40.55 21.53
N HIS A 1082 -19.72 41.66 21.55
CA HIS A 1082 -20.52 42.06 22.72
C HIS A 1082 -21.52 43.18 22.37
N ASN A 1083 -22.78 42.78 22.18
CA ASN A 1083 -23.98 43.29 22.87
C ASN A 1083 -24.30 44.82 22.86
N PRO A 1084 -25.43 45.30 23.41
CA PRO A 1084 -26.29 46.18 22.62
C PRO A 1084 -26.49 47.58 23.23
N ASP A 1085 -26.97 48.53 22.42
CA ASP A 1085 -28.10 49.44 22.74
C ASP A 1085 -28.29 50.53 21.66
N THR A 1086 -29.30 51.38 21.85
CA THR A 1086 -29.58 52.65 21.12
C THR A 1086 -29.98 52.57 19.65
N LYS A 1087 -31.31 52.49 19.44
CA LYS A 1087 -32.13 53.34 18.56
C LYS A 1087 -31.38 54.24 17.55
N LEU A 1088 -31.65 54.07 16.25
CA LEU A 1088 -32.83 54.68 15.60
C LEU A 1088 -33.16 53.97 14.28
#